data_AF-A0A7Y2YY21-F1
#
_entry.id   AF-A0A7Y2YY21-F1
#
_cell.length_a   1.000
_cell.length_b   1.000
_cell.length_c   1.000
_cell.angle_alpha   90.00
_cell.angle_beta   90.00
_cell.angle_gamma   90.00
#
_symmetry.space_group_name_H-M   'P 1'
#
loop_
_entity.id
_entity.type
_entity.pdbx_description
1 polymer ?
#
loop_
_entity_poly.entity_id
_entity_poly.type
_entity_poly.pdbx_seq_one_letter_code
_entity_poly.pdbx_strand_id
1 'polypeptide(L)'
;MSDSTTSALEKADLLIELGCEELPPKALDAIRKAFFQAVSAGLEKNTIGFAAEDSCSYSSPRRLALYFSSVAAAQPDQDLERRGPAVKAAFDKDGQPTGAAVGFARSVGKEISELETVETDKGQWLVARVHSSGKPLTELIFPILEQAVRQLPVPKPMRWADHDFSFVRPVHWLVVMHGDQVIDGRLLGQESSNVTRGHRIHAPGPHSLPSSSAYEAVLLEAHVRVDQRKRKKYIRDILEQSDPLVHIDPDLLSEVNNLVEWPVPVCCSFEEEFLEVPHTALIASMQDHQKFFPVLDAPGSEKVCNRFIAISNIESTHPPSVREGYERVIRPRLADARFFLEQDKKQPLEEYLPLLDRVVFQNKIGTIGDKSRRMSAISKRIAQELNIDSERALRAARLAKCDLMTQMVGEFPELQGQMGQHYAAASGEHETVAAAIGEHYSPRFAGDSIPVSPCGKIVSISDRLDTLVGIFAAGQRPSGNKDPFALRRSALGLVRILIEADMDLSLNWLLALAAEQLSGQQVIEPELLRDVRNFVVDRLGNYYRDQNHGAELISAVLASDWDTLPDLNRRLLALAGFMGREEAVSLAAANKRIGNILRKSEESLSKTIDAELFVFEEERLLFEEITLLDRQVSPLIENGDYARSLTLLAGLRGPVDSFFEAVMVMDEDAGLRSNRLALLAGLKGLFDRIADLSVLN
;
A
#
# COMPACT_ATOMS: atom_id res chain seq x y z
N MET A 1 -12.91 -37.87 -47.64
CA MET A 1 -12.99 -36.40 -47.57
C MET A 1 -14.20 -36.07 -46.73
N SER A 2 -14.01 -36.05 -45.41
CA SER A 2 -15.02 -35.71 -44.42
C SER A 2 -14.61 -34.37 -43.83
N ASP A 3 -15.41 -33.34 -44.09
CA ASP A 3 -15.19 -31.98 -43.59
C ASP A 3 -15.09 -31.99 -42.06
N SER A 4 -13.86 -31.88 -41.56
CA SER A 4 -13.56 -31.46 -40.20
C SER A 4 -13.47 -29.94 -40.17
N THR A 5 -14.58 -29.25 -40.43
CA THR A 5 -14.72 -27.84 -40.06
C THR A 5 -15.01 -27.79 -38.57
N THR A 6 -13.96 -27.61 -37.78
CA THR A 6 -14.06 -27.10 -36.41
C THR A 6 -14.93 -25.85 -36.48
N SER A 7 -16.15 -25.92 -35.95
CA SER A 7 -17.07 -24.79 -35.81
C SER A 7 -16.33 -23.68 -35.08
N ALA A 8 -15.82 -22.69 -35.81
CA ALA A 8 -15.29 -21.49 -35.21
C ALA A 8 -16.43 -20.85 -34.43
N LEU A 9 -16.39 -20.97 -33.10
CA LEU A 9 -17.32 -20.32 -32.20
C LEU A 9 -17.41 -18.85 -32.62
N GLU A 10 -18.58 -18.41 -33.07
CA GLU A 10 -18.81 -17.05 -33.55
C GLU A 10 -18.35 -16.07 -32.46
N LYS A 11 -17.41 -15.17 -32.79
CA LYS A 11 -16.85 -14.20 -31.86
C LYS A 11 -17.43 -12.83 -32.16
N ALA A 12 -17.84 -12.13 -31.11
CA ALA A 12 -18.29 -10.75 -31.19
C ALA A 12 -18.00 -10.01 -29.89
N ASP A 13 -18.08 -8.67 -29.92
CA ASP A 13 -17.84 -7.86 -28.72
C ASP A 13 -19.03 -7.94 -27.76
N LEU A 14 -18.75 -8.15 -26.48
CA LEU A 14 -19.76 -8.20 -25.41
C LEU A 14 -19.79 -6.85 -24.68
N LEU A 15 -20.97 -6.22 -24.68
CA LEU A 15 -21.25 -5.01 -23.94
C LEU A 15 -22.18 -5.33 -22.76
N ILE A 16 -21.83 -4.86 -21.58
CA ILE A 16 -22.68 -4.89 -20.38
C ILE A 16 -22.75 -3.47 -19.82
N GLU A 17 -23.95 -2.91 -19.62
CA GLU A 17 -24.16 -1.63 -18.93
C GLU A 17 -25.17 -1.79 -17.79
N LEU A 18 -24.79 -1.28 -16.61
CA LEU A 18 -25.65 -1.06 -15.47
C LEU A 18 -25.90 0.44 -15.32
N GLY A 19 -27.12 0.87 -15.64
CA GLY A 19 -27.56 2.24 -15.43
C GLY A 19 -28.24 2.43 -14.08
N CYS A 20 -27.85 3.42 -13.30
CA CYS A 20 -28.30 3.58 -11.92
C CYS A 20 -28.45 5.05 -11.50
N GLU A 21 -28.91 5.26 -10.27
CA GLU A 21 -28.78 6.56 -9.60
C GLU A 21 -27.31 6.91 -9.32
N GLU A 22 -27.07 8.16 -8.90
CA GLU A 22 -25.73 8.69 -8.67
C GLU A 22 -24.89 7.84 -7.69
N LEU A 23 -23.82 7.28 -8.23
CA LEU A 23 -22.84 6.45 -7.58
C LEU A 23 -21.89 7.29 -6.71
N PRO A 24 -21.42 6.78 -5.57
CA PRO A 24 -20.46 7.49 -4.74
C PRO A 24 -19.14 7.73 -5.50
N PRO A 25 -18.74 8.99 -5.77
CA PRO A 25 -17.65 9.30 -6.69
C PRO A 25 -16.28 8.78 -6.20
N LYS A 26 -16.06 8.80 -4.89
CA LYS A 26 -14.83 8.29 -4.25
C LYS A 26 -14.67 6.76 -4.34
N ALA A 27 -15.76 6.01 -4.51
CA ALA A 27 -15.74 4.54 -4.59
C ALA A 27 -15.84 4.01 -6.03
N LEU A 28 -16.23 4.85 -6.99
CA LEU A 28 -16.62 4.44 -8.33
C LEU A 28 -15.49 3.73 -9.09
N ASP A 29 -14.26 4.23 -9.01
CA ASP A 29 -13.09 3.62 -9.67
C ASP A 29 -12.81 2.20 -9.16
N ALA A 30 -12.90 1.99 -7.84
CA ALA A 30 -12.69 0.69 -7.22
C ALA A 30 -13.79 -0.30 -7.59
N ILE A 31 -15.06 0.15 -7.58
CA ILE A 31 -16.22 -0.66 -7.96
C ILE A 31 -16.12 -1.06 -9.44
N ARG A 32 -15.82 -0.12 -10.34
CA ARG A 32 -15.62 -0.40 -11.77
C ARG A 32 -14.55 -1.47 -11.98
N LYS A 33 -13.38 -1.30 -11.34
CA LYS A 33 -12.25 -2.24 -11.48
C LYS A 33 -12.62 -3.63 -10.97
N ALA A 34 -13.25 -3.71 -9.80
CA ALA A 34 -13.70 -4.97 -9.23
C ALA A 34 -14.75 -5.67 -10.13
N PHE A 35 -15.67 -4.90 -10.71
CA PHE A 35 -16.69 -5.45 -11.60
C PHE A 35 -16.07 -6.06 -12.87
N PHE A 36 -15.15 -5.33 -13.52
CA PHE A 36 -14.42 -5.83 -14.68
C PHE A 36 -13.65 -7.11 -14.35
N GLN A 37 -12.91 -7.13 -13.23
CA GLN A 37 -12.13 -8.29 -12.81
C GLN A 37 -13.02 -9.51 -12.51
N ALA A 38 -14.14 -9.30 -11.82
CA ALA A 38 -15.04 -10.39 -11.47
C ALA A 38 -15.73 -11.01 -12.70
N VAL A 39 -16.13 -10.19 -13.68
CA VAL A 39 -16.71 -10.70 -14.94
C VAL A 39 -15.65 -11.37 -15.80
N SER A 40 -14.44 -10.80 -15.90
CA SER A 40 -13.29 -11.43 -16.60
C SER A 40 -13.01 -12.82 -16.05
N ALA A 41 -12.85 -12.93 -14.72
CA ALA A 41 -12.63 -14.20 -14.04
C ALA A 41 -13.80 -15.18 -14.23
N GLY A 42 -15.03 -14.66 -14.32
CA GLY A 42 -16.22 -15.45 -14.63
C GLY A 42 -16.18 -16.05 -16.04
N LEU A 43 -15.79 -15.26 -17.05
CA LEU A 43 -15.61 -15.74 -18.43
C LEU A 43 -14.48 -16.78 -18.51
N GLU A 44 -13.33 -16.52 -17.89
CA GLU A 44 -12.18 -17.43 -17.85
C GLU A 44 -12.51 -18.75 -17.14
N LYS A 45 -13.18 -18.69 -15.98
CA LYS A 45 -13.61 -19.88 -15.23
C LYS A 45 -14.56 -20.74 -16.06
N ASN A 46 -15.37 -20.11 -16.91
CA ASN A 46 -16.26 -20.79 -17.84
C ASN A 46 -15.58 -21.07 -19.19
N THR A 47 -14.27 -20.91 -19.34
CA THR A 47 -13.53 -21.18 -20.59
C THR A 47 -14.08 -20.44 -21.82
N ILE A 48 -14.75 -19.29 -21.61
CA ILE A 48 -15.18 -18.42 -22.70
C ILE A 48 -13.99 -17.58 -23.13
N GLY A 49 -13.53 -17.77 -24.36
CA GLY A 49 -12.41 -16.98 -24.91
C GLY A 49 -12.82 -15.54 -25.20
N PHE A 50 -11.96 -14.58 -24.85
CA PHE A 50 -12.08 -13.16 -25.19
C PHE A 50 -10.68 -12.52 -25.28
N ALA A 51 -10.57 -11.37 -25.93
CA ALA A 51 -9.33 -10.60 -26.02
C ALA A 51 -9.21 -9.66 -24.81
N ALA A 52 -8.58 -10.13 -23.73
CA ALA A 52 -8.48 -9.40 -22.47
C ALA A 52 -7.75 -8.06 -22.60
N GLU A 53 -6.72 -7.97 -23.44
CA GLU A 53 -5.91 -6.76 -23.65
C GLU A 53 -6.70 -5.64 -24.35
N ASP A 54 -7.65 -6.00 -25.22
CA ASP A 54 -8.53 -5.08 -25.94
C ASP A 54 -9.84 -4.81 -25.19
N SER A 55 -10.02 -5.42 -24.02
CA SER A 55 -11.21 -5.27 -23.18
C SER A 55 -11.03 -4.14 -22.18
N CYS A 56 -12.11 -3.41 -21.88
CA CYS A 56 -12.05 -2.29 -20.96
C CYS A 56 -13.34 -2.13 -20.15
N SER A 57 -13.26 -1.25 -19.14
CA SER A 57 -14.41 -0.85 -18.35
C SER A 57 -14.58 0.66 -18.38
N TYR A 58 -15.84 1.06 -18.37
CA TYR A 58 -16.28 2.43 -18.37
C TYR A 58 -17.06 2.76 -17.09
N SER A 59 -17.05 4.03 -16.71
CA SER A 59 -17.85 4.50 -15.58
C SER A 59 -18.20 5.97 -15.69
N SER A 60 -19.41 6.32 -15.28
CA SER A 60 -19.84 7.69 -15.05
C SER A 60 -20.63 7.77 -13.73
N PRO A 61 -21.03 8.97 -13.26
CA PRO A 61 -21.83 9.12 -12.05
C PRO A 61 -23.05 8.19 -11.99
N ARG A 62 -23.63 7.81 -13.14
CA ARG A 62 -24.87 7.04 -13.22
C ARG A 62 -24.74 5.71 -13.96
N ARG A 63 -23.52 5.27 -14.26
CA ARG A 63 -23.31 4.03 -15.01
C ARG A 63 -22.02 3.29 -14.68
N LEU A 64 -22.09 1.98 -14.75
CA LEU A 64 -20.95 1.08 -14.88
C LEU A 64 -21.12 0.29 -16.16
N ALA A 65 -20.11 0.26 -17.02
CA ALA A 65 -20.16 -0.55 -18.22
C ALA A 65 -18.87 -1.33 -18.44
N LEU A 66 -18.99 -2.50 -19.05
CA LEU A 66 -17.90 -3.38 -19.41
C LEU A 66 -17.99 -3.64 -20.91
N TYR A 67 -16.83 -3.61 -21.57
CA TYR A 67 -16.68 -3.95 -22.97
C TYR A 67 -15.61 -5.02 -23.07
N PHE A 68 -16.00 -6.21 -23.50
CA PHE A 68 -15.08 -7.31 -23.75
C PHE A 68 -14.98 -7.56 -25.24
N SER A 69 -13.76 -7.54 -25.78
CA SER A 69 -13.58 -7.74 -27.21
C SER A 69 -13.50 -9.22 -27.57
N SER A 70 -14.01 -9.57 -28.75
CA SER A 70 -13.84 -10.90 -29.37
C SER A 70 -14.29 -12.06 -28.46
N VAL A 71 -15.42 -11.90 -27.77
CA VAL A 71 -15.99 -12.91 -26.88
C VAL A 71 -16.59 -14.05 -27.71
N ALA A 72 -16.25 -15.29 -27.39
CA ALA A 72 -16.84 -16.47 -28.01
C ALA A 72 -18.32 -16.64 -27.63
N ALA A 73 -19.17 -16.99 -28.60
CA ALA A 73 -20.60 -17.24 -28.37
C ALA A 73 -20.91 -18.46 -27.50
N ALA A 74 -19.95 -19.37 -27.29
CA ALA A 74 -20.12 -20.54 -26.42
C ALA A 74 -18.78 -21.00 -25.84
N GLN A 75 -18.85 -21.89 -24.85
CA GLN A 75 -17.69 -22.63 -24.37
C GLN A 75 -17.21 -23.59 -25.47
N PRO A 76 -15.90 -23.88 -25.53
CA PRO A 76 -15.44 -24.99 -26.34
C PRO A 76 -16.03 -26.30 -25.80
N ASP A 77 -16.33 -27.23 -26.70
CA ASP A 77 -16.66 -28.60 -26.32
C ASP A 77 -15.48 -29.22 -25.55
N GLN A 78 -15.80 -30.05 -24.56
CA GLN A 78 -14.80 -30.68 -23.71
C GLN A 78 -14.93 -32.19 -23.78
N ASP A 79 -13.82 -32.85 -24.14
CA ASP A 79 -13.68 -34.29 -23.98
C ASP A 79 -13.18 -34.56 -22.55
N LEU A 80 -14.10 -34.97 -21.68
CA LEU A 80 -13.82 -35.24 -20.28
C LEU A 80 -13.55 -36.72 -20.07
N GLU A 81 -12.38 -37.03 -19.54
CA GLU A 81 -12.04 -38.37 -19.10
C GLU A 81 -12.48 -38.56 -17.63
N ARG A 82 -13.55 -39.33 -17.41
CA ARG A 82 -14.02 -39.68 -16.07
C ARG A 82 -13.50 -41.06 -15.70
N ARG A 83 -12.72 -41.14 -14.63
CA ARG A 83 -12.20 -42.40 -14.09
C ARG A 83 -13.22 -43.03 -13.16
N GLY A 84 -13.58 -44.27 -13.46
CA GLY A 84 -14.46 -45.13 -12.68
C GLY A 84 -13.69 -46.01 -11.69
N PRO A 85 -14.30 -47.08 -11.19
CA PRO A 85 -13.64 -48.02 -10.26
C PRO A 85 -12.51 -48.80 -10.94
N ALA A 86 -11.58 -49.33 -10.13
CA ALA A 86 -10.54 -50.26 -10.62
C ALA A 86 -11.19 -51.50 -11.24
N VAL A 87 -10.61 -52.05 -12.31
CA VAL A 87 -11.17 -53.21 -13.04
C VAL A 87 -11.44 -54.40 -12.12
N LYS A 88 -10.54 -54.63 -11.14
CA LYS A 88 -10.69 -55.68 -10.12
C LYS A 88 -11.91 -55.51 -9.20
N ALA A 89 -12.41 -54.29 -9.06
CA ALA A 89 -13.62 -53.98 -8.30
C ALA A 89 -14.85 -53.77 -9.21
N ALA A 90 -14.62 -53.63 -10.52
CA ALA A 90 -15.65 -53.40 -11.52
C ALA A 90 -16.31 -54.70 -12.02
N PHE A 91 -15.58 -55.83 -11.98
CA PHE A 91 -16.08 -57.13 -12.38
C PHE A 91 -15.89 -58.16 -11.26
N ASP A 92 -16.86 -59.06 -11.08
CA ASP A 92 -16.76 -60.15 -10.12
C ASP A 92 -15.96 -61.35 -10.66
N LYS A 93 -15.90 -62.44 -9.89
CA LYS A 93 -15.12 -63.64 -10.23
C LYS A 93 -15.65 -64.38 -11.47
N ASP A 94 -16.90 -64.14 -11.85
CA ASP A 94 -17.56 -64.75 -13.01
C ASP A 94 -17.54 -63.80 -14.23
N GLY A 95 -16.85 -62.66 -14.12
CA GLY A 95 -16.72 -61.67 -15.18
C GLY A 95 -17.95 -60.77 -15.35
N GLN A 96 -18.90 -60.78 -14.41
CA GLN A 96 -20.09 -59.95 -14.46
C GLN A 96 -19.84 -58.57 -13.82
N PRO A 97 -20.42 -57.49 -14.37
CA PRO A 97 -20.22 -56.15 -13.85
C PRO A 97 -20.85 -55.97 -12.47
N THR A 98 -20.08 -55.44 -11.52
CA THR A 98 -20.54 -55.16 -10.16
C THR A 98 -21.42 -53.91 -10.12
N GLY A 99 -22.15 -53.71 -9.02
CA GLY A 99 -22.95 -52.50 -8.82
C GLY A 99 -22.14 -51.19 -8.92
N ALA A 100 -20.83 -51.24 -8.66
CA ALA A 100 -19.94 -50.08 -8.83
C ALA A 100 -19.71 -49.74 -10.30
N ALA A 101 -19.53 -50.74 -11.16
CA ALA A 101 -19.39 -50.53 -12.61
C ALA A 101 -20.71 -50.06 -13.24
N VAL A 102 -21.84 -50.67 -12.84
CA VAL A 102 -23.18 -50.28 -13.32
C VAL A 102 -23.53 -48.85 -12.89
N GLY A 103 -23.28 -48.50 -11.62
CA GLY A 103 -23.52 -47.16 -11.10
C GLY A 103 -22.64 -46.11 -11.79
N PHE A 104 -21.37 -46.44 -12.06
CA PHE A 104 -20.46 -45.56 -12.78
C PHE A 104 -20.92 -45.33 -14.23
N ALA A 105 -21.22 -46.40 -14.98
CA ALA A 105 -21.70 -46.34 -16.36
C ALA A 105 -22.96 -45.45 -16.48
N ARG A 106 -23.93 -45.63 -15.58
CA ARG A 106 -25.13 -44.79 -15.50
C ARG A 106 -24.82 -43.33 -15.21
N SER A 107 -23.83 -43.04 -14.35
CA SER A 107 -23.44 -41.67 -13.98
C SER A 107 -22.74 -40.89 -15.10
N VAL A 108 -22.27 -41.58 -16.14
CA VAL A 108 -21.63 -41.02 -17.34
C VAL A 108 -22.51 -41.17 -18.59
N GLY A 109 -23.73 -41.70 -18.44
CA GLY A 109 -24.69 -41.86 -19.53
C GLY A 109 -24.28 -42.90 -20.57
N LYS A 110 -23.46 -43.89 -20.21
CA LYS A 110 -22.97 -44.94 -21.11
C LYS A 110 -23.32 -46.34 -20.61
N GLU A 111 -23.35 -47.31 -21.51
CA GLU A 111 -23.38 -48.73 -21.17
C GLU A 111 -21.99 -49.21 -20.71
N ILE A 112 -21.94 -50.29 -19.91
CA ILE A 112 -20.67 -50.81 -19.39
C ILE A 112 -19.74 -51.27 -20.52
N SER A 113 -20.30 -51.76 -21.63
CA SER A 113 -19.55 -52.15 -22.83
C SER A 113 -18.89 -50.97 -23.56
N GLU A 114 -19.30 -49.73 -23.27
CA GLU A 114 -18.76 -48.51 -23.87
C GLU A 114 -17.68 -47.84 -22.98
N LEU A 115 -17.30 -48.50 -21.88
CA LEU A 115 -16.24 -48.06 -20.99
C LEU A 115 -14.89 -48.61 -21.45
N GLU A 116 -13.88 -47.75 -21.47
CA GLU A 116 -12.51 -48.12 -21.79
C GLU A 116 -11.76 -48.54 -20.51
N THR A 117 -10.67 -49.29 -20.67
CA THR A 117 -9.77 -49.63 -19.56
C THR A 117 -8.42 -48.94 -19.76
N VAL A 118 -7.98 -48.19 -18.76
CA VAL A 118 -6.66 -47.54 -18.76
C VAL A 118 -5.77 -48.17 -17.69
N GLU A 119 -4.55 -48.52 -18.08
CA GLU A 119 -3.52 -49.05 -17.20
C GLU A 119 -2.61 -47.94 -16.70
N THR A 120 -2.39 -47.90 -15.39
CA THR A 120 -1.51 -46.94 -14.72
C THR A 120 -0.57 -47.69 -13.78
N ASP A 121 0.49 -47.06 -13.30
CA ASP A 121 1.42 -47.63 -12.31
C ASP A 121 0.73 -48.13 -11.02
N LYS A 122 -0.52 -47.72 -10.79
CA LYS A 122 -1.36 -48.08 -9.64
C LYS A 122 -2.49 -49.07 -10.00
N GLY A 123 -2.42 -49.73 -11.18
CA GLY A 123 -3.36 -50.75 -11.66
C GLY A 123 -4.25 -50.29 -12.82
N GLN A 124 -5.20 -51.16 -13.21
CA GLN A 124 -6.16 -50.95 -14.32
C GLN A 124 -7.49 -50.39 -13.83
N TRP A 125 -8.03 -49.40 -14.54
CA TRP A 125 -9.23 -48.64 -14.16
C TRP A 125 -10.20 -48.52 -15.33
N LEU A 126 -11.50 -48.60 -15.04
CA LEU A 126 -12.51 -48.24 -16.03
C LEU A 126 -12.53 -46.73 -16.21
N VAL A 127 -12.69 -46.29 -17.46
CA VAL A 127 -12.67 -44.89 -17.85
C VAL A 127 -13.77 -44.64 -18.88
N ALA A 128 -14.47 -43.53 -18.72
CA ALA A 128 -15.43 -43.05 -19.70
C ALA A 128 -14.92 -41.73 -20.29
N ARG A 129 -14.73 -41.71 -21.61
CA ARG A 129 -14.55 -40.45 -22.35
C ARG A 129 -15.92 -39.91 -22.71
N VAL A 130 -16.30 -38.81 -22.07
CA VAL A 130 -17.59 -38.15 -22.26
C VAL A 130 -17.34 -36.86 -23.01
N HIS A 131 -17.92 -36.75 -24.19
CA HIS A 131 -17.98 -35.49 -24.91
C HIS A 131 -19.07 -34.62 -24.27
N SER A 132 -18.69 -33.48 -23.72
CA SER A 132 -19.62 -32.48 -23.17
C SER A 132 -19.66 -31.29 -24.10
N SER A 133 -20.80 -31.07 -24.75
CA SER A 133 -21.01 -29.86 -25.55
C SER A 133 -20.89 -28.62 -24.67
N GLY A 134 -20.20 -27.60 -25.17
CA GLY A 134 -20.03 -26.33 -24.50
C GLY A 134 -21.36 -25.59 -24.34
N LYS A 135 -21.52 -24.86 -23.23
CA LYS A 135 -22.73 -24.04 -23.03
C LYS A 135 -22.65 -22.73 -23.79
N PRO A 136 -23.77 -22.21 -24.32
CA PRO A 136 -23.79 -20.90 -24.97
C PRO A 136 -23.59 -19.78 -23.96
N LEU A 137 -22.99 -18.67 -24.40
CA LEU A 137 -22.79 -17.45 -23.60
C LEU A 137 -24.10 -16.93 -23.02
N THR A 138 -25.20 -17.09 -23.77
CA THR A 138 -26.55 -16.70 -23.35
C THR A 138 -27.02 -17.38 -22.07
N GLU A 139 -26.57 -18.60 -21.79
CA GLU A 139 -26.87 -19.32 -20.54
C GLU A 139 -25.91 -18.95 -19.39
N LEU A 140 -24.71 -18.47 -19.71
CA LEU A 140 -23.62 -18.30 -18.75
C LEU A 140 -23.48 -16.87 -18.23
N ILE A 141 -23.81 -15.88 -19.05
CA ILE A 141 -23.46 -14.49 -18.75
C ILE A 141 -24.21 -13.96 -17.51
N PHE A 142 -25.52 -14.22 -17.38
CA PHE A 142 -26.29 -13.74 -16.23
C PHE A 142 -25.81 -14.34 -14.90
N PRO A 143 -25.59 -15.67 -14.78
CA PRO A 143 -24.94 -16.24 -13.59
C PRO A 143 -23.59 -15.61 -13.25
N ILE A 144 -22.76 -15.30 -14.27
CA ILE A 144 -21.48 -14.60 -14.06
C ILE A 144 -21.72 -13.19 -13.50
N LEU A 145 -22.64 -12.44 -14.08
CA LEU A 145 -22.96 -11.08 -13.65
C LEU A 145 -23.53 -11.04 -12.22
N GLU A 146 -24.43 -11.95 -11.88
CA GLU A 146 -24.98 -12.07 -10.53
C GLU A 146 -23.89 -12.34 -9.49
N GLN A 147 -22.96 -13.26 -9.80
CA GLN A 147 -21.83 -13.54 -8.95
C GLN A 147 -20.92 -12.31 -8.81
N ALA A 148 -20.62 -11.63 -9.92
CA ALA A 148 -19.76 -10.45 -9.94
C ALA A 148 -20.34 -9.31 -9.09
N VAL A 149 -21.64 -9.03 -9.21
CA VAL A 149 -22.33 -7.98 -8.41
C VAL A 149 -22.25 -8.27 -6.91
N ARG A 150 -22.42 -9.54 -6.50
CA ARG A 150 -22.34 -9.94 -5.07
C ARG A 150 -20.96 -9.74 -4.45
N GLN A 151 -19.90 -9.71 -5.26
CA GLN A 151 -18.52 -9.60 -4.80
C GLN A 151 -17.98 -8.17 -4.79
N LEU A 152 -18.79 -7.18 -5.19
CA LEU A 152 -18.33 -5.80 -5.30
C LEU A 152 -17.99 -5.19 -3.93
N PRO A 153 -16.90 -4.41 -3.83
CA PRO A 153 -16.49 -3.73 -2.60
C PRO A 153 -17.35 -2.49 -2.35
N VAL A 154 -18.64 -2.69 -2.07
CA VAL A 154 -19.59 -1.59 -1.85
C VAL A 154 -19.51 -1.14 -0.40
N PRO A 155 -19.17 0.13 -0.10
CA PRO A 155 -19.02 0.61 1.28
C PRO A 155 -20.31 0.50 2.11
N LYS A 156 -21.45 0.71 1.47
CA LYS A 156 -22.80 0.65 2.05
C LYS A 156 -23.79 0.12 1.02
N PRO A 157 -23.99 -1.20 0.90
CA PRO A 157 -24.98 -1.75 0.00
C PRO A 157 -26.39 -1.33 0.46
N MET A 158 -27.26 -1.03 -0.50
CA MET A 158 -28.66 -0.68 -0.27
C MET A 158 -29.57 -1.78 -0.81
N ARG A 159 -30.66 -2.02 -0.09
CA ARG A 159 -31.80 -2.82 -0.55
C ARG A 159 -32.97 -1.86 -0.70
N TRP A 160 -33.74 -1.98 -1.77
CA TRP A 160 -34.87 -1.10 -2.05
C TRP A 160 -36.12 -1.90 -2.43
N ALA A 161 -37.29 -1.33 -2.15
CA ALA A 161 -38.58 -1.99 -2.27
C ALA A 161 -38.62 -3.32 -1.49
N ASP A 162 -39.31 -4.32 -2.02
CA ASP A 162 -39.45 -5.69 -1.53
C ASP A 162 -38.44 -6.66 -2.17
N HIS A 163 -37.41 -6.14 -2.85
CA HIS A 163 -36.39 -6.96 -3.51
C HIS A 163 -35.41 -7.59 -2.52
N ASP A 164 -34.94 -8.80 -2.83
CA ASP A 164 -33.93 -9.53 -2.05
C ASP A 164 -32.47 -9.23 -2.46
N PHE A 165 -32.27 -8.51 -3.57
CA PHE A 165 -30.95 -8.11 -4.04
C PHE A 165 -30.50 -6.77 -3.43
N SER A 166 -29.18 -6.58 -3.33
CA SER A 166 -28.57 -5.34 -2.88
C SER A 166 -27.51 -4.84 -3.86
N PHE A 167 -27.42 -3.52 -3.98
CA PHE A 167 -26.41 -2.85 -4.81
C PHE A 167 -26.12 -1.47 -4.22
N VAL A 168 -25.12 -0.76 -4.75
CA VAL A 168 -24.72 0.56 -4.24
C VAL A 168 -25.83 1.61 -4.37
N ARG A 169 -26.64 1.52 -5.43
CA ARG A 169 -27.75 2.43 -5.75
C ARG A 169 -28.82 1.69 -6.57
N PRO A 170 -30.08 2.18 -6.61
CA PRO A 170 -31.09 1.62 -7.51
C PRO A 170 -30.64 1.58 -8.97
N VAL A 171 -30.84 0.44 -9.62
CA VAL A 171 -30.57 0.23 -11.06
C VAL A 171 -31.85 0.45 -11.85
N HIS A 172 -31.76 1.16 -12.97
CA HIS A 172 -32.87 1.64 -13.79
C HIS A 172 -32.91 1.06 -15.21
N TRP A 173 -31.77 0.66 -15.76
CA TRP A 173 -31.72 -0.03 -17.05
C TRP A 173 -30.52 -0.97 -17.12
N LEU A 174 -30.63 -1.95 -18.00
CA LEU A 174 -29.63 -2.97 -18.25
C LEU A 174 -29.43 -3.13 -19.76
N VAL A 175 -28.18 -3.06 -20.19
CA VAL A 175 -27.77 -3.45 -21.56
C VAL A 175 -26.89 -4.68 -21.45
N VAL A 176 -27.22 -5.72 -22.21
CA VAL A 176 -26.36 -6.90 -22.40
C VAL A 176 -26.44 -7.30 -23.87
N MET A 177 -25.36 -7.05 -24.62
CA MET A 177 -25.31 -7.30 -26.06
C MET A 177 -24.06 -8.08 -26.44
N HIS A 178 -24.16 -8.98 -27.41
CA HIS A 178 -23.05 -9.67 -28.06
C HIS A 178 -23.11 -9.40 -29.56
N GLY A 179 -22.17 -8.60 -30.06
CA GLY A 179 -22.27 -8.03 -31.41
C GLY A 179 -23.47 -7.08 -31.52
N ASP A 180 -24.43 -7.42 -32.37
CA ASP A 180 -25.68 -6.68 -32.56
C ASP A 180 -26.90 -7.34 -31.88
N GLN A 181 -26.69 -8.49 -31.21
CA GLN A 181 -27.75 -9.25 -30.57
C GLN A 181 -27.86 -8.90 -29.08
N VAL A 182 -29.10 -8.74 -28.60
CA VAL A 182 -29.38 -8.65 -27.16
C VAL A 182 -29.34 -10.07 -26.58
N ILE A 183 -28.68 -10.24 -25.44
CA ILE A 183 -28.78 -11.49 -24.67
C ILE A 183 -29.91 -11.32 -23.67
N ASP A 184 -30.99 -12.08 -23.85
CA ASP A 184 -32.15 -12.06 -22.96
C ASP A 184 -31.83 -12.53 -21.55
N GLY A 185 -32.23 -11.74 -20.56
CA GLY A 185 -32.19 -12.11 -19.15
C GLY A 185 -32.44 -10.93 -18.22
N ARG A 186 -32.23 -11.16 -16.93
CA ARG A 186 -32.53 -10.18 -15.88
C ARG A 186 -31.39 -10.06 -14.88
N LEU A 187 -31.15 -8.85 -14.41
CA LEU A 187 -30.18 -8.56 -13.36
C LEU A 187 -30.66 -7.37 -12.54
N LEU A 188 -30.61 -7.49 -11.20
CA LEU A 188 -31.03 -6.42 -10.28
C LEU A 188 -32.43 -5.84 -10.57
N GLY A 189 -33.35 -6.72 -10.99
CA GLY A 189 -34.74 -6.36 -11.32
C GLY A 189 -34.95 -5.75 -12.71
N GLN A 190 -33.89 -5.58 -13.51
CA GLN A 190 -33.97 -5.01 -14.85
C GLN A 190 -33.84 -6.08 -15.93
N GLU A 191 -34.62 -5.95 -17.00
CA GLU A 191 -34.48 -6.76 -18.23
C GLU A 191 -33.39 -6.18 -19.13
N SER A 192 -32.60 -7.05 -19.76
CA SER A 192 -31.61 -6.64 -20.73
C SER A 192 -32.25 -6.11 -22.00
N SER A 193 -31.60 -5.13 -22.63
CA SER A 193 -32.01 -4.52 -23.88
C SER A 193 -30.80 -4.01 -24.66
N ASN A 194 -31.02 -3.42 -25.84
CA ASN A 194 -30.02 -2.62 -26.55
C ASN A 194 -30.21 -1.11 -26.32
N VAL A 195 -30.90 -0.68 -25.26
CA VAL A 195 -31.29 0.72 -25.07
C VAL A 195 -30.56 1.32 -23.88
N THR A 196 -29.67 2.28 -24.13
CA THR A 196 -28.98 3.07 -23.10
C THR A 196 -29.71 4.39 -22.79
N ARG A 197 -29.10 5.22 -21.95
CA ARG A 197 -29.55 6.58 -21.60
C ARG A 197 -28.40 7.57 -21.70
N GLY A 198 -28.68 8.73 -22.28
CA GLY A 198 -27.72 9.83 -22.41
C GLY A 198 -27.66 10.72 -21.19
N HIS A 199 -27.09 11.91 -21.36
CA HIS A 199 -26.98 12.89 -20.29
C HIS A 199 -28.36 13.32 -19.80
N ARG A 200 -28.55 13.37 -18.47
CA ARG A 200 -29.86 13.62 -17.81
C ARG A 200 -30.59 14.87 -18.31
N ILE A 201 -29.84 15.87 -18.77
CA ILE A 201 -30.40 17.17 -19.18
C ILE A 201 -30.22 17.40 -20.67
N HIS A 202 -29.05 17.10 -21.25
CA HIS A 202 -28.75 17.41 -22.65
C HIS A 202 -29.41 16.42 -23.62
N ALA A 203 -29.46 15.14 -23.26
CA ALA A 203 -30.02 14.10 -24.12
C ALA A 203 -30.53 12.90 -23.29
N PRO A 204 -31.56 13.07 -22.43
CA PRO A 204 -31.96 12.05 -21.45
C PRO A 204 -32.55 10.77 -22.05
N GLY A 205 -32.96 10.82 -23.32
CA GLY A 205 -33.82 9.81 -23.96
C GLY A 205 -33.28 8.39 -23.88
N PRO A 206 -34.13 7.39 -24.17
CA PRO A 206 -33.61 6.11 -24.62
C PRO A 206 -32.78 6.33 -25.89
N HIS A 207 -31.58 5.73 -25.94
CA HIS A 207 -30.75 5.70 -27.15
C HIS A 207 -30.50 4.25 -27.51
N SER A 208 -30.93 3.84 -28.70
CA SER A 208 -30.73 2.47 -29.18
C SER A 208 -29.31 2.27 -29.67
N LEU A 209 -28.71 1.16 -29.25
CA LEU A 209 -27.40 0.71 -29.68
C LEU A 209 -27.58 -0.24 -30.86
N PRO A 210 -27.01 0.08 -32.04
CA PRO A 210 -27.05 -0.84 -33.18
C PRO A 210 -26.12 -2.05 -32.98
N SER A 211 -25.09 -1.91 -32.14
CA SER A 211 -24.14 -2.97 -31.77
C SER A 211 -23.34 -2.58 -30.53
N SER A 212 -22.69 -3.57 -29.90
CA SER A 212 -21.78 -3.38 -28.75
C SER A 212 -20.69 -2.34 -29.02
N SER A 213 -20.12 -2.31 -30.23
CA SER A 213 -19.02 -1.41 -30.59
C SER A 213 -19.45 0.04 -30.82
N ALA A 214 -20.74 0.30 -31.01
CA ALA A 214 -21.29 1.65 -31.16
C ALA A 214 -21.43 2.41 -29.83
N TYR A 215 -21.23 1.74 -28.69
CA TYR A 215 -21.55 2.25 -27.35
C TYR A 215 -20.96 3.63 -27.04
N GLU A 216 -19.65 3.79 -27.21
CA GLU A 216 -18.98 5.06 -26.88
C GLU A 216 -19.43 6.19 -27.82
N ALA A 217 -19.62 5.91 -29.11
CA ALA A 217 -20.04 6.90 -30.10
C ALA A 217 -21.47 7.40 -29.84
N VAL A 218 -22.41 6.49 -29.62
CA VAL A 218 -23.80 6.82 -29.30
C VAL A 218 -23.88 7.64 -28.00
N LEU A 219 -23.13 7.25 -26.97
CA LEU A 219 -23.11 8.01 -25.72
C LEU A 219 -22.47 9.39 -25.88
N LEU A 220 -21.44 9.52 -26.71
CA LEU A 220 -20.82 10.80 -26.98
C LEU A 220 -21.81 11.79 -27.64
N GLU A 221 -22.56 11.34 -28.65
CA GLU A 221 -23.64 12.11 -29.28
C GLU A 221 -24.75 12.47 -28.25
N ALA A 222 -25.02 11.55 -27.34
CA ALA A 222 -25.93 11.74 -26.22
C ALA A 222 -25.31 12.53 -25.03
N HIS A 223 -24.21 13.27 -25.26
CA HIS A 223 -23.53 14.13 -24.28
C HIS A 223 -22.96 13.40 -23.06
N VAL A 224 -22.46 12.18 -23.25
CA VAL A 224 -21.84 11.37 -22.20
C VAL A 224 -20.44 10.94 -22.64
N ARG A 225 -19.42 11.50 -21.98
CA ARG A 225 -18.04 10.99 -22.10
C ARG A 225 -17.88 9.80 -21.17
N VAL A 226 -18.18 8.61 -21.67
CA VAL A 226 -18.26 7.38 -20.85
C VAL A 226 -16.89 6.80 -20.46
N ASP A 227 -15.87 6.96 -21.31
CA ASP A 227 -14.49 6.60 -20.95
C ASP A 227 -13.92 7.64 -19.96
N GLN A 228 -13.88 7.23 -18.70
CA GLN A 228 -13.33 8.00 -17.59
C GLN A 228 -11.89 8.45 -17.81
N ARG A 229 -11.08 7.74 -18.60
CA ARG A 229 -9.68 8.12 -18.85
C ARG A 229 -9.62 9.28 -19.83
N LYS A 230 -10.41 9.19 -20.91
CA LYS A 230 -10.56 10.28 -21.89
C LYS A 230 -11.20 11.50 -21.23
N ARG A 231 -12.24 11.30 -20.41
CA ARG A 231 -12.90 12.38 -19.65
C ARG A 231 -11.96 13.03 -18.63
N LYS A 232 -11.18 12.26 -17.86
CA LYS A 232 -10.20 12.81 -16.89
C LYS A 232 -9.13 13.66 -17.58
N LYS A 233 -8.61 13.19 -18.73
CA LYS A 233 -7.68 13.98 -19.55
C LYS A 233 -8.34 15.27 -20.04
N TYR A 234 -9.53 15.17 -20.60
CA TYR A 234 -10.27 16.35 -21.07
C TYR A 234 -10.53 17.38 -19.95
N ILE A 235 -10.92 16.94 -18.75
CA ILE A 235 -11.12 17.84 -17.60
C ILE A 235 -9.82 18.56 -17.23
N ARG A 236 -8.67 17.87 -17.24
CA ARG A 236 -7.38 18.52 -17.02
C ARG A 236 -7.10 19.57 -18.09
N ASP A 237 -7.25 19.19 -19.36
CA ASP A 237 -6.93 20.06 -20.49
C ASP A 237 -7.78 21.35 -20.46
N ILE A 238 -9.09 21.25 -20.17
CA ILE A 238 -9.97 22.43 -20.07
C ILE A 238 -9.71 23.28 -18.82
N LEU A 239 -9.25 22.69 -17.70
CA LEU A 239 -8.84 23.43 -16.51
C LEU A 239 -7.60 24.28 -16.81
N GLU A 240 -6.57 23.67 -17.38
CA GLU A 240 -5.30 24.34 -17.73
C GLU A 240 -5.51 25.43 -18.81
N GLN A 241 -6.42 25.20 -19.76
CA GLN A 241 -6.82 26.22 -20.74
C GLN A 241 -7.58 27.39 -20.11
N SER A 242 -8.33 27.13 -19.03
CA SER A 242 -9.13 28.14 -18.34
C SER A 242 -8.27 29.06 -17.47
N ASP A 243 -7.27 28.49 -16.77
CA ASP A 243 -6.26 29.25 -16.04
C ASP A 243 -4.96 28.43 -15.90
N PRO A 244 -3.80 28.93 -16.37
CA PRO A 244 -2.54 28.20 -16.26
C PRO A 244 -2.03 28.05 -14.82
N LEU A 245 -2.58 28.81 -13.86
CA LEU A 245 -2.24 28.74 -12.44
C LEU A 245 -3.22 27.88 -11.63
N VAL A 246 -4.15 27.17 -12.27
CA VAL A 246 -5.06 26.26 -11.57
C VAL A 246 -4.28 25.15 -10.85
N HIS A 247 -4.57 24.98 -9.57
CA HIS A 247 -4.03 23.87 -8.79
C HIS A 247 -4.90 22.63 -8.98
N ILE A 248 -4.36 21.64 -9.71
CA ILE A 248 -5.06 20.40 -10.03
C ILE A 248 -4.60 19.29 -9.08
N ASP A 249 -5.30 19.15 -7.96
CA ASP A 249 -5.13 17.99 -7.09
C ASP A 249 -5.57 16.70 -7.83
N PRO A 250 -4.73 15.65 -7.91
CA PRO A 250 -5.03 14.43 -8.66
C PRO A 250 -6.24 13.64 -8.15
N ASP A 251 -6.50 13.69 -6.84
CA ASP A 251 -7.59 12.97 -6.17
C ASP A 251 -8.91 13.70 -6.42
N LEU A 252 -8.92 15.03 -6.26
CA LEU A 252 -10.05 15.87 -6.63
C LEU A 252 -10.38 15.74 -8.11
N LEU A 253 -9.38 15.72 -9.00
CA LEU A 253 -9.60 15.49 -10.43
C LEU A 253 -10.26 14.13 -10.69
N SER A 254 -9.89 13.09 -9.94
CA SER A 254 -10.54 11.78 -10.03
C SER A 254 -11.98 11.83 -9.52
N GLU A 255 -12.22 12.52 -8.40
CA GLU A 255 -13.54 12.69 -7.81
C GLU A 255 -14.48 13.46 -8.77
N VAL A 256 -14.04 14.59 -9.31
CA VAL A 256 -14.80 15.40 -10.29
C VAL A 256 -15.04 14.62 -11.57
N ASN A 257 -14.06 13.85 -12.06
CA ASN A 257 -14.26 12.95 -13.19
C ASN A 257 -15.35 11.88 -12.93
N ASN A 258 -15.60 11.53 -11.67
CA ASN A 258 -16.67 10.61 -11.27
C ASN A 258 -17.98 11.32 -10.89
N LEU A 259 -18.02 12.66 -10.94
CA LEU A 259 -19.20 13.51 -10.68
C LEU A 259 -19.89 14.01 -11.96
N VAL A 260 -19.20 13.97 -13.11
CA VAL A 260 -19.71 14.54 -14.36
C VAL A 260 -19.66 13.57 -15.55
N GLU A 261 -20.57 13.75 -16.49
CA GLU A 261 -20.63 13.09 -17.80
C GLU A 261 -20.23 14.04 -18.93
N TRP A 262 -20.59 15.32 -18.79
CA TRP A 262 -20.31 16.40 -19.74
C TRP A 262 -19.64 17.60 -19.04
N PRO A 263 -18.31 17.57 -18.84
CA PRO A 263 -17.61 18.59 -18.09
C PRO A 263 -17.51 19.93 -18.83
N VAL A 264 -17.91 21.02 -18.16
CA VAL A 264 -17.79 22.41 -18.63
C VAL A 264 -17.13 23.27 -17.53
N PRO A 265 -16.00 23.96 -17.80
CA PRO A 265 -15.33 24.76 -16.79
C PRO A 265 -16.08 26.07 -16.56
N VAL A 266 -16.17 26.48 -15.29
CA VAL A 266 -16.79 27.74 -14.88
C VAL A 266 -15.80 28.49 -13.99
N CYS A 267 -15.12 29.48 -14.58
CA CYS A 267 -14.23 30.36 -13.83
C CYS A 267 -15.05 31.29 -12.94
N CYS A 268 -14.72 31.30 -11.66
CA CYS A 268 -15.40 32.01 -10.60
C CYS A 268 -14.41 32.80 -9.75
N SER A 269 -14.92 33.74 -8.95
CA SER A 269 -14.14 34.55 -8.03
C SER A 269 -14.85 34.73 -6.68
N PHE A 270 -14.11 35.14 -5.66
CA PHE A 270 -14.65 35.54 -4.37
C PHE A 270 -13.99 36.85 -3.89
N GLU A 271 -14.51 37.42 -2.81
CA GLU A 271 -14.03 38.67 -2.24
C GLU A 271 -12.59 38.54 -1.71
N GLU A 272 -11.71 39.50 -2.02
CA GLU A 272 -10.29 39.46 -1.61
C GLU A 272 -10.09 39.42 -0.09
N GLU A 273 -11.05 39.92 0.69
CA GLU A 273 -11.02 39.86 2.16
C GLU A 273 -10.88 38.44 2.70
N PHE A 274 -11.33 37.42 1.96
CA PHE A 274 -11.16 36.03 2.38
C PHE A 274 -9.71 35.54 2.28
N LEU A 275 -8.83 36.25 1.57
CA LEU A 275 -7.40 35.92 1.50
C LEU A 275 -6.65 36.14 2.82
N GLU A 276 -7.29 36.77 3.82
CA GLU A 276 -6.78 36.82 5.20
C GLU A 276 -6.87 35.47 5.93
N VAL A 277 -7.77 34.59 5.47
CA VAL A 277 -7.88 33.22 5.97
C VAL A 277 -6.66 32.42 5.51
N PRO A 278 -6.06 31.58 6.37
CA PRO A 278 -4.99 30.67 5.94
C PRO A 278 -5.34 29.98 4.63
N HIS A 279 -4.45 30.10 3.63
CA HIS A 279 -4.71 29.60 2.28
C HIS A 279 -5.00 28.08 2.25
N THR A 280 -4.46 27.33 3.20
CA THR A 280 -4.75 25.89 3.36
C THR A 280 -6.21 25.64 3.74
N ALA A 281 -6.83 26.49 4.57
CA ALA A 281 -8.26 26.43 4.87
C ALA A 281 -9.14 26.87 3.69
N LEU A 282 -8.69 27.85 2.90
CA LEU A 282 -9.36 28.24 1.65
C LEU A 282 -9.36 27.07 0.65
N ILE A 283 -8.20 26.44 0.46
CA ILE A 283 -8.04 25.27 -0.41
C ILE A 283 -8.95 24.12 0.07
N ALA A 284 -8.89 23.75 1.36
CA ALA A 284 -9.75 22.71 1.92
C ALA A 284 -11.24 23.02 1.72
N SER A 285 -11.67 24.25 2.00
CA SER A 285 -13.05 24.70 1.79
C SER A 285 -13.50 24.57 0.32
N MET A 286 -12.62 24.88 -0.63
CA MET A 286 -12.91 24.75 -2.05
C MET A 286 -12.94 23.29 -2.50
N GLN A 287 -11.93 22.50 -2.13
CA GLN A 287 -11.76 21.13 -2.62
C GLN A 287 -12.69 20.12 -1.94
N ASP A 288 -12.76 20.14 -0.61
CA ASP A 288 -13.48 19.11 0.13
C ASP A 288 -14.98 19.37 0.21
N HIS A 289 -15.38 20.62 0.44
CA HIS A 289 -16.79 20.98 0.59
C HIS A 289 -17.50 21.24 -0.74
N GLN A 290 -16.80 21.75 -1.75
CA GLN A 290 -17.43 22.21 -2.99
C GLN A 290 -16.87 21.60 -4.29
N LYS A 291 -15.76 20.84 -4.21
CA LYS A 291 -15.12 20.21 -5.38
C LYS A 291 -14.63 21.22 -6.43
N PHE A 292 -14.14 22.37 -5.98
CA PHE A 292 -13.59 23.43 -6.80
C PHE A 292 -12.08 23.36 -6.87
N PHE A 293 -11.52 23.73 -8.02
CA PHE A 293 -10.08 23.82 -8.23
C PHE A 293 -9.60 25.24 -7.92
N PRO A 294 -8.81 25.45 -6.85
CA PRO A 294 -8.29 26.77 -6.53
C PRO A 294 -7.27 27.24 -7.58
N VAL A 295 -7.14 28.55 -7.75
CA VAL A 295 -6.11 29.15 -8.62
C VAL A 295 -5.01 29.75 -7.76
N LEU A 296 -3.77 29.35 -8.01
CA LEU A 296 -2.60 29.85 -7.30
C LEU A 296 -2.33 31.32 -7.64
N ASP A 297 -1.65 32.04 -6.75
CA ASP A 297 -1.21 33.41 -7.02
C ASP A 297 -0.01 33.46 -7.99
N ALA A 298 0.83 32.43 -7.98
CA ALA A 298 1.97 32.27 -8.87
C ALA A 298 2.30 30.77 -9.11
N PRO A 299 3.04 30.42 -10.19
CA PRO A 299 3.46 29.04 -10.43
C PRO A 299 4.25 28.47 -9.25
N GLY A 300 3.82 27.30 -8.76
CA GLY A 300 4.48 26.59 -7.65
C GLY A 300 4.24 27.19 -6.25
N SER A 301 3.36 28.18 -6.13
CA SER A 301 3.00 28.77 -4.84
C SER A 301 2.10 27.87 -4.01
N GLU A 302 2.20 27.98 -2.69
CA GLU A 302 1.24 27.40 -1.73
C GLU A 302 0.06 28.34 -1.44
N LYS A 303 0.10 29.56 -1.98
CA LYS A 303 -0.95 30.57 -1.82
C LYS A 303 -1.88 30.59 -3.02
N VAL A 304 -3.13 30.95 -2.74
CA VAL A 304 -4.19 31.10 -3.74
C VAL A 304 -4.53 32.57 -3.95
N CYS A 305 -4.93 32.91 -5.16
CA CYS A 305 -5.63 34.17 -5.43
C CYS A 305 -7.14 33.99 -5.19
N ASN A 306 -7.93 35.06 -5.37
CA ASN A 306 -9.37 35.04 -5.15
C ASN A 306 -10.19 34.41 -6.30
N ARG A 307 -9.61 33.42 -7.00
CA ARG A 307 -10.21 32.74 -8.16
C ARG A 307 -10.21 31.24 -7.97
N PHE A 308 -11.21 30.60 -8.55
CA PHE A 308 -11.34 29.15 -8.59
C PHE A 308 -12.10 28.72 -9.83
N ILE A 309 -11.98 27.44 -10.19
CA ILE A 309 -12.68 26.85 -11.32
C ILE A 309 -13.56 25.72 -10.81
N ALA A 310 -14.87 25.82 -11.08
CA ALA A 310 -15.80 24.73 -10.88
C ALA A 310 -15.98 23.97 -12.20
N ILE A 311 -16.26 22.66 -12.13
CA ILE A 311 -16.66 21.88 -13.30
C ILE A 311 -18.16 21.62 -13.22
N SER A 312 -18.92 22.24 -14.12
CA SER A 312 -20.34 21.95 -14.29
C SER A 312 -20.51 20.69 -15.14
N ASN A 313 -21.57 19.92 -14.85
CA ASN A 313 -22.01 18.82 -15.70
C ASN A 313 -22.99 19.28 -16.79
N ILE A 314 -23.23 20.59 -16.91
CA ILE A 314 -24.22 21.18 -17.79
C ILE A 314 -23.60 22.32 -18.57
N GLU A 315 -23.69 22.24 -19.89
CA GLU A 315 -23.50 23.37 -20.79
C GLU A 315 -24.74 24.28 -20.73
N SER A 316 -24.70 25.27 -19.84
CA SER A 316 -25.81 26.18 -19.61
C SER A 316 -25.98 27.17 -20.76
N THR A 317 -27.23 27.45 -21.12
CA THR A 317 -27.58 28.55 -22.03
C THR A 317 -27.37 29.93 -21.40
N HIS A 318 -27.18 30.01 -20.08
CA HIS A 318 -26.88 31.25 -19.35
C HIS A 318 -25.70 31.06 -18.36
N PRO A 319 -24.45 30.98 -18.86
CA PRO A 319 -23.26 30.76 -18.03
C PRO A 319 -23.07 31.73 -16.84
N PRO A 320 -23.39 33.04 -16.93
CA PRO A 320 -23.24 33.96 -15.79
C PRO A 320 -24.03 33.54 -14.55
N SER A 321 -25.22 32.95 -14.72
CA SER A 321 -26.04 32.49 -13.59
C SER A 321 -25.46 31.24 -12.92
N VAL A 322 -24.77 30.40 -13.68
CA VAL A 322 -24.05 29.23 -13.12
C VAL A 322 -22.86 29.70 -12.30
N ARG A 323 -22.09 30.69 -12.81
CA ARG A 323 -21.00 31.32 -12.07
C ARG A 323 -21.50 31.93 -10.76
N GLU A 324 -22.52 32.78 -10.82
CA GLU A 324 -23.11 33.41 -9.62
C GLU A 324 -23.59 32.35 -8.61
N GLY A 325 -24.17 31.25 -9.10
CA GLY A 325 -24.55 30.10 -8.28
C GLY A 325 -23.37 29.51 -7.51
N TYR A 326 -22.24 29.26 -8.18
CA TYR A 326 -21.02 28.73 -7.57
C TYR A 326 -20.38 29.73 -6.58
N GLU A 327 -20.30 31.01 -6.95
CA GLU A 327 -19.79 32.07 -6.07
C GLU A 327 -20.66 32.24 -4.82
N ARG A 328 -21.98 32.10 -4.96
CA ARG A 328 -22.91 32.17 -3.82
C ARG A 328 -22.76 30.99 -2.86
N VAL A 329 -22.45 29.78 -3.33
CA VAL A 329 -22.32 28.60 -2.44
C VAL A 329 -20.98 28.52 -1.71
N ILE A 330 -19.90 29.10 -2.26
CA ILE A 330 -18.60 29.11 -1.58
C ILE A 330 -18.53 30.16 -0.47
N ARG A 331 -19.16 31.33 -0.67
CA ARG A 331 -19.11 32.46 0.28
C ARG A 331 -19.42 32.08 1.74
N PRO A 332 -20.52 31.36 2.05
CA PRO A 332 -20.78 30.95 3.43
C PRO A 332 -19.66 30.10 4.04
N ARG A 333 -19.03 29.22 3.24
CA ARG A 333 -17.93 28.36 3.70
C ARG A 333 -16.67 29.16 4.02
N LEU A 334 -16.34 30.15 3.19
CA LEU A 334 -15.20 31.03 3.47
C LEU A 334 -15.48 31.96 4.66
N ALA A 335 -16.74 32.40 4.82
CA ALA A 335 -17.17 33.18 5.96
C ALA A 335 -17.08 32.39 7.27
N ASP A 336 -17.48 31.12 7.27
CA ASP A 336 -17.32 30.21 8.42
C ASP A 336 -15.84 30.05 8.78
N ALA A 337 -14.97 29.77 7.80
CA ALA A 337 -13.52 29.66 8.03
C ALA A 337 -12.92 30.96 8.61
N ARG A 338 -13.31 32.12 8.07
CA ARG A 338 -12.88 33.43 8.62
C ARG A 338 -13.38 33.63 10.05
N PHE A 339 -14.64 33.31 10.32
CA PHE A 339 -15.21 33.40 11.65
C PHE A 339 -14.46 32.52 12.67
N PHE A 340 -14.13 31.27 12.30
CA PHE A 340 -13.33 30.39 13.17
C PHE A 340 -11.95 30.97 13.44
N LEU A 341 -11.26 31.46 12.41
CA LEU A 341 -9.95 32.11 12.57
C LEU A 341 -10.02 33.29 13.54
N GLU A 342 -10.98 34.20 13.34
CA GLU A 342 -11.17 35.37 14.20
C GLU A 342 -11.49 34.98 15.64
N GLN A 343 -12.36 33.98 15.81
CA GLN A 343 -12.75 33.49 17.12
C GLN A 343 -11.58 32.81 17.85
N ASP A 344 -10.78 32.02 17.15
CA ASP A 344 -9.64 31.31 17.72
C ASP A 344 -8.48 32.27 18.07
N LYS A 345 -8.30 33.35 17.31
CA LYS A 345 -7.29 34.40 17.59
C LYS A 345 -7.61 35.30 18.79
N LYS A 346 -8.78 35.17 19.41
CA LYS A 346 -9.15 35.98 20.60
C LYS A 346 -8.33 35.66 21.83
N GLN A 347 -7.72 34.48 21.89
CA GLN A 347 -6.84 34.06 22.97
C GLN A 347 -5.56 33.44 22.40
N PRO A 348 -4.40 33.57 23.09
CA PRO A 348 -3.17 32.96 22.62
C PRO A 348 -3.24 31.42 22.67
N LEU A 349 -2.45 30.76 21.82
CA LEU A 349 -2.48 29.30 21.65
C LEU A 349 -2.31 28.52 22.97
N GLU A 350 -1.50 29.03 23.90
CA GLU A 350 -1.25 28.39 25.20
C GLU A 350 -2.52 28.29 26.08
N GLU A 351 -3.50 29.18 25.93
CA GLU A 351 -4.75 29.15 26.72
C GLU A 351 -5.63 27.94 26.37
N TYR A 352 -5.37 27.27 25.24
CA TYR A 352 -6.02 26.02 24.89
C TYR A 352 -5.40 24.79 25.60
N LEU A 353 -4.22 24.92 26.21
CA LEU A 353 -3.51 23.81 26.86
C LEU A 353 -4.36 23.08 27.92
N PRO A 354 -5.07 23.77 28.85
CA PRO A 354 -5.90 23.11 29.85
C PRO A 354 -7.11 22.37 29.27
N LEU A 355 -7.54 22.73 28.06
CA LEU A 355 -8.67 22.07 27.41
C LEU A 355 -8.30 20.68 26.88
N LEU A 356 -7.00 20.42 26.64
CA LEU A 356 -6.51 19.11 26.19
C LEU A 356 -6.73 18.00 27.24
N ASP A 357 -6.84 18.37 28.52
CA ASP A 357 -7.15 17.44 29.61
C ASP A 357 -8.60 16.91 29.55
N ARG A 358 -9.45 17.50 28.69
CA ARG A 358 -10.84 17.04 28.48
C ARG A 358 -10.98 16.04 27.33
N VAL A 359 -9.95 15.91 26.50
CA VAL A 359 -9.97 15.04 25.32
C VAL A 359 -9.29 13.73 25.66
N VAL A 360 -10.08 12.66 25.75
CA VAL A 360 -9.53 11.32 25.97
C VAL A 360 -8.71 10.92 24.75
N PHE A 361 -7.41 10.65 24.96
CA PHE A 361 -6.56 10.07 23.93
C PHE A 361 -6.84 8.57 23.82
N GLN A 362 -6.72 7.87 24.95
CA GLN A 362 -7.09 6.46 25.09
C GLN A 362 -7.25 6.12 26.58
N ASN A 363 -8.29 5.38 26.94
CA ASN A 363 -8.75 5.17 28.33
C ASN A 363 -7.70 4.68 29.35
N LYS A 364 -6.68 3.95 28.92
CA LYS A 364 -5.61 3.38 29.75
C LYS A 364 -4.35 4.26 29.85
N ILE A 365 -4.19 5.23 28.95
CA ILE A 365 -3.00 6.11 28.85
C ILE A 365 -3.36 7.61 28.97
N GLY A 366 -4.63 7.92 29.23
CA GLY A 366 -5.10 9.24 29.61
C GLY A 366 -5.56 10.12 28.44
N THR A 367 -5.31 11.41 28.59
CA THR A 367 -5.83 12.50 27.77
C THR A 367 -4.81 12.98 26.75
N ILE A 368 -5.24 13.83 25.81
CA ILE A 368 -4.32 14.54 24.92
C ILE A 368 -3.42 15.50 25.71
N GLY A 369 -3.90 16.04 26.83
CA GLY A 369 -3.07 16.82 27.76
C GLY A 369 -1.95 15.99 28.38
N ASP A 370 -2.25 14.74 28.80
CA ASP A 370 -1.23 13.80 29.29
C ASP A 370 -0.19 13.49 28.21
N LYS A 371 -0.65 13.25 26.99
CA LYS A 371 0.21 13.04 25.82
C LYS A 371 1.13 14.23 25.56
N SER A 372 0.60 15.46 25.56
CA SER A 372 1.40 16.68 25.39
C SER A 372 2.50 16.80 26.46
N ARG A 373 2.18 16.50 27.73
CA ARG A 373 3.17 16.50 28.83
C ARG A 373 4.27 15.46 28.62
N ARG A 374 3.93 14.22 28.26
CA ARG A 374 4.90 13.16 27.97
C ARG A 374 5.78 13.52 26.77
N MET A 375 5.18 13.99 25.67
CA MET A 375 5.90 14.47 24.48
C MET A 375 6.88 15.59 24.82
N SER A 376 6.50 16.51 25.69
CA SER A 376 7.36 17.62 26.15
C SER A 376 8.61 17.12 26.88
N ALA A 377 8.43 16.15 27.78
CA ALA A 377 9.54 15.56 28.53
C ALA A 377 10.48 14.74 27.62
N ILE A 378 9.94 13.92 26.71
CA ILE A 378 10.72 13.16 25.73
C ILE A 378 11.51 14.13 24.84
N SER A 379 10.85 15.17 24.31
CA SER A 379 11.48 16.15 23.41
C SER A 379 12.62 16.89 24.07
N LYS A 380 12.48 17.26 25.36
CA LYS A 380 13.56 17.90 26.13
C LYS A 380 14.79 17.00 26.21
N ARG A 381 14.60 15.72 26.53
CA ARG A 381 15.71 14.75 26.69
C ARG A 381 16.41 14.47 25.38
N ILE A 382 15.67 14.29 24.28
CA ILE A 382 16.24 14.11 22.94
C ILE A 382 17.02 15.36 22.51
N ALA A 383 16.48 16.56 22.73
CA ALA A 383 17.17 17.80 22.39
C ALA A 383 18.50 17.97 23.15
N GLN A 384 18.53 17.61 24.44
CA GLN A 384 19.75 17.63 25.24
C GLN A 384 20.81 16.68 24.71
N GLU A 385 20.44 15.45 24.35
CA GLU A 385 21.35 14.45 23.78
C GLU A 385 21.98 14.94 22.46
N LEU A 386 21.18 15.61 21.62
CA LEU A 386 21.60 16.13 20.32
C LEU A 386 22.25 17.53 20.38
N ASN A 387 22.40 18.13 21.56
CA ASN A 387 22.84 19.52 21.74
C ASN A 387 21.99 20.54 20.93
N ILE A 388 20.69 20.29 20.81
CA ILE A 388 19.69 21.20 20.23
C ILE A 388 19.00 21.98 21.36
N ASP A 389 18.46 23.16 21.07
CA ASP A 389 17.74 23.99 22.05
C ASP A 389 16.56 23.23 22.70
N SER A 390 16.81 22.73 23.91
CA SER A 390 15.87 21.87 24.62
C SER A 390 14.64 22.62 25.14
N GLU A 391 14.75 23.93 25.37
CA GLU A 391 13.61 24.73 25.83
C GLU A 391 12.66 25.03 24.68
N ARG A 392 13.18 25.29 23.47
CA ARG A 392 12.34 25.41 22.26
C ARG A 392 11.68 24.10 21.88
N ALA A 393 12.40 22.97 21.94
CA ALA A 393 11.83 21.66 21.66
C ALA A 393 10.72 21.29 22.67
N LEU A 394 10.95 21.57 23.96
CA LEU A 394 9.93 21.39 25.00
C LEU A 394 8.71 22.29 24.77
N ARG A 395 8.93 23.59 24.49
CA ARG A 395 7.85 24.56 24.26
C ARG A 395 6.99 24.15 23.06
N ALA A 396 7.62 23.74 21.96
CA ALA A 396 6.92 23.26 20.77
C ALA A 396 6.09 22.01 21.06
N ALA A 397 6.68 20.98 21.70
CA ALA A 397 5.96 19.76 22.06
C ALA A 397 4.76 20.01 22.97
N ARG A 398 4.89 20.96 23.91
CA ARG A 398 3.82 21.33 24.85
C ARG A 398 2.62 21.92 24.11
N LEU A 399 2.86 22.79 23.14
CA LEU A 399 1.82 23.49 22.40
C LEU A 399 1.32 22.72 21.16
N ALA A 400 2.04 21.68 20.73
CA ALA A 400 1.83 21.00 19.44
C ALA A 400 0.41 20.46 19.21
N LYS A 401 -0.36 20.18 20.28
CA LYS A 401 -1.72 19.65 20.20
C LYS A 401 -2.81 20.66 20.55
N CYS A 402 -2.44 21.90 20.92
CA CYS A 402 -3.39 22.93 21.36
C CYS A 402 -4.39 23.31 20.27
N ASP A 403 -3.99 23.22 19.01
CA ASP A 403 -4.86 23.53 17.87
C ASP A 403 -6.04 22.56 17.73
N LEU A 404 -5.96 21.33 18.25
CA LEU A 404 -7.08 20.39 18.30
C LEU A 404 -8.31 20.95 19.05
N MET A 405 -8.13 21.98 19.86
CA MET A 405 -9.19 22.64 20.61
C MET A 405 -9.73 23.92 19.94
N THR A 406 -9.21 24.25 18.76
CA THR A 406 -9.64 25.41 17.96
C THR A 406 -10.86 25.06 17.12
N GLN A 407 -11.71 26.05 16.84
CA GLN A 407 -12.88 25.84 15.99
C GLN A 407 -12.46 25.52 14.55
N MET A 408 -11.38 26.13 14.06
CA MET A 408 -10.84 25.86 12.73
C MET A 408 -10.49 24.37 12.56
N VAL A 409 -9.76 23.76 13.51
CA VAL A 409 -9.42 22.32 13.41
C VAL A 409 -10.64 21.43 13.70
N GLY A 410 -11.61 21.92 14.47
CA GLY A 410 -12.89 21.25 14.66
C GLY A 410 -13.67 21.08 13.35
N GLU A 411 -13.68 22.10 12.49
CA GLU A 411 -14.30 22.05 11.16
C GLU A 411 -13.39 21.38 10.11
N PHE A 412 -12.08 21.63 10.15
CA PHE A 412 -11.07 21.15 9.20
C PHE A 412 -9.99 20.32 9.91
N PRO A 413 -10.28 19.07 10.34
CA PRO A 413 -9.33 18.23 11.09
C PRO A 413 -8.02 17.94 10.37
N GLU A 414 -8.01 17.99 9.04
CA GLU A 414 -6.85 17.82 8.17
C GLU A 414 -5.81 18.95 8.32
N LEU A 415 -6.21 20.12 8.84
CA LEU A 415 -5.33 21.28 9.04
C LEU A 415 -4.60 21.29 10.39
N GLN A 416 -4.77 20.24 11.20
CA GLN A 416 -4.04 20.08 12.46
C GLN A 416 -2.52 20.13 12.25
N GLY A 417 -1.79 20.64 13.24
CA GLY A 417 -0.39 21.04 13.15
C GLY A 417 -0.22 22.38 12.42
N GLN A 418 -0.69 22.50 11.17
CA GLN A 418 -0.54 23.72 10.37
C GLN A 418 -1.24 24.93 11.01
N MET A 419 -2.48 24.72 11.49
CA MET A 419 -3.17 25.76 12.26
C MET A 419 -2.47 26.05 13.57
N GLY A 420 -1.93 25.03 14.25
CA GLY A 420 -1.07 25.23 15.41
C GLY A 420 0.14 26.14 15.14
N GLN A 421 0.83 25.96 14.01
CA GLN A 421 1.92 26.86 13.58
C GLN A 421 1.41 28.28 13.37
N HIS A 422 0.27 28.44 12.67
CA HIS A 422 -0.31 29.75 12.41
C HIS A 422 -0.68 30.49 13.70
N TYR A 423 -1.35 29.81 14.63
CA TYR A 423 -1.74 30.39 15.92
C TYR A 423 -0.55 30.63 16.85
N ALA A 424 0.48 29.77 16.83
CA ALA A 424 1.70 29.98 17.58
C ALA A 424 2.42 31.26 17.13
N ALA A 425 2.58 31.43 15.81
CA ALA A 425 3.16 32.64 15.23
C ALA A 425 2.33 33.90 15.57
N ALA A 426 0.99 33.81 15.45
CA ALA A 426 0.09 34.90 15.82
C ALA A 426 0.12 35.23 17.33
N SER A 427 0.47 34.26 18.18
CA SER A 427 0.63 34.43 19.63
C SER A 427 2.02 34.95 20.02
N GLY A 428 2.92 35.20 19.06
CA GLY A 428 4.27 35.70 19.32
C GLY A 428 5.29 34.63 19.72
N GLU A 429 5.01 33.34 19.48
CA GLU A 429 6.00 32.28 19.68
C GLU A 429 7.20 32.44 18.73
N HIS A 430 8.36 31.93 19.15
CA HIS A 430 9.55 31.93 18.32
C HIS A 430 9.33 31.12 17.04
N GLU A 431 9.90 31.55 15.91
CA GLU A 431 9.72 30.90 14.60
C GLU A 431 10.01 29.39 14.62
N THR A 432 11.10 28.97 15.27
CA THR A 432 11.44 27.55 15.48
C THR A 432 10.38 26.76 16.25
N VAL A 433 9.69 27.39 17.21
CA VAL A 433 8.60 26.76 17.97
C VAL A 433 7.38 26.59 17.08
N ALA A 434 6.98 27.66 16.38
CA ALA A 434 5.85 27.63 15.45
C ALA A 434 6.07 26.60 14.33
N ALA A 435 7.25 26.58 13.70
CA ALA A 435 7.60 25.61 12.66
C ALA A 435 7.55 24.17 13.19
N ALA A 436 8.11 23.90 14.37
CA ALA A 436 8.07 22.56 14.97
C ALA A 436 6.64 22.09 15.29
N ILE A 437 5.74 23.00 15.69
CA ILE A 437 4.30 22.71 15.85
C ILE A 437 3.66 22.35 14.51
N GLY A 438 4.00 23.03 13.42
CA GLY A 438 3.49 22.70 12.08
C GLY A 438 3.98 21.36 11.54
N GLU A 439 5.25 21.05 11.79
CA GLU A 439 5.94 19.92 11.20
C GLU A 439 5.75 18.59 11.95
N HIS A 440 5.30 18.59 13.21
CA HIS A 440 5.41 17.39 14.06
C HIS A 440 4.62 16.17 13.55
N TYR A 441 3.56 16.35 12.74
CA TYR A 441 2.84 15.24 12.12
C TYR A 441 3.55 14.64 10.90
N SER A 442 4.53 15.35 10.33
CA SER A 442 5.28 14.90 9.16
C SER A 442 6.25 13.77 9.52
N PRO A 443 6.47 12.78 8.65
CA PRO A 443 5.69 12.50 7.44
C PRO A 443 4.30 11.91 7.77
N ARG A 444 3.25 12.41 7.13
CA ARG A 444 1.85 11.97 7.34
C ARG A 444 1.48 10.71 6.56
N PHE A 445 2.26 10.35 5.54
CA PHE A 445 2.13 9.14 4.74
C PHE A 445 3.49 8.78 4.12
N ALA A 446 3.58 7.61 3.48
CA ALA A 446 4.87 7.04 3.05
C ALA A 446 5.69 7.96 2.13
N GLY A 447 5.05 8.73 1.25
CA GLY A 447 5.70 9.67 0.33
C GLY A 447 5.79 11.13 0.80
N ASP A 448 5.36 11.45 2.03
CA ASP A 448 5.41 12.82 2.56
C ASP A 448 6.84 13.22 2.95
N SER A 449 7.15 14.51 3.05
CA SER A 449 8.47 14.96 3.53
C SER A 449 8.64 14.75 5.03
N ILE A 450 9.87 14.52 5.50
CA ILE A 450 10.18 14.57 6.94
C ILE A 450 10.20 16.02 7.45
N PRO A 451 10.08 16.26 8.77
CA PRO A 451 10.27 17.59 9.36
C PRO A 451 11.62 18.21 8.98
N VAL A 452 11.63 19.50 8.67
CA VAL A 452 12.84 20.22 8.26
C VAL A 452 13.59 20.75 9.49
N SER A 453 12.87 21.40 10.41
CA SER A 453 13.48 22.04 11.57
C SER A 453 14.02 21.00 12.58
N PRO A 454 15.16 21.27 13.26
CA PRO A 454 15.68 20.37 14.29
C PRO A 454 14.67 20.09 15.41
N CYS A 455 13.94 21.12 15.86
CA CYS A 455 12.87 20.95 16.85
C CYS A 455 11.70 20.14 16.29
N GLY A 456 11.27 20.37 15.04
CA GLY A 456 10.20 19.61 14.40
C GLY A 456 10.49 18.11 14.31
N LYS A 457 11.72 17.74 13.96
CA LYS A 457 12.18 16.33 13.96
C LYS A 457 12.04 15.70 15.35
N ILE A 458 12.52 16.40 16.38
CA ILE A 458 12.45 15.94 17.77
C ILE A 458 10.99 15.78 18.23
N VAL A 459 10.14 16.79 18.01
CA VAL A 459 8.73 16.73 18.45
C VAL A 459 7.97 15.62 17.70
N SER A 460 8.27 15.42 16.42
CA SER A 460 7.68 14.30 15.65
C SER A 460 8.11 12.93 16.16
N ILE A 461 9.41 12.75 16.47
CA ILE A 461 9.91 11.53 17.09
C ILE A 461 9.19 11.29 18.43
N SER A 462 9.09 12.32 19.28
CA SER A 462 8.42 12.22 20.57
C SER A 462 6.94 11.83 20.47
N ASP A 463 6.19 12.42 19.53
CA ASP A 463 4.78 12.09 19.30
C ASP A 463 4.59 10.62 18.90
N ARG A 464 5.47 10.13 18.04
CA ARG A 464 5.45 8.75 17.53
C ARG A 464 5.85 7.76 18.60
N LEU A 465 6.91 8.04 19.36
CA LEU A 465 7.35 7.19 20.46
C LEU A 465 6.27 7.05 21.53
N ASP A 466 5.67 8.17 21.95
CA ASP A 466 4.54 8.19 22.90
C ASP A 466 3.38 7.30 22.40
N THR A 467 2.99 7.48 21.13
CA THR A 467 1.88 6.72 20.54
C THR A 467 2.21 5.23 20.42
N LEU A 468 3.41 4.89 19.93
CA LEU A 468 3.82 3.50 19.72
C LEU A 468 3.88 2.74 21.05
N VAL A 469 4.61 3.28 22.04
CA VAL A 469 4.76 2.62 23.34
C VAL A 469 3.44 2.63 24.11
N GLY A 470 2.72 3.76 24.13
CA GLY A 470 1.46 3.90 24.85
C GLY A 470 0.36 2.98 24.33
N ILE A 471 0.16 2.87 23.02
CA ILE A 471 -0.89 2.02 22.44
C ILE A 471 -0.55 0.53 22.57
N PHE A 472 0.74 0.16 22.48
CA PHE A 472 1.18 -1.20 22.81
C PHE A 472 0.91 -1.55 24.28
N ALA A 473 1.25 -0.65 25.21
CA ALA A 473 0.98 -0.81 26.65
C ALA A 473 -0.52 -0.93 26.93
N ALA A 474 -1.35 -0.21 26.18
CA ALA A 474 -2.81 -0.34 26.28
C ALA A 474 -3.37 -1.69 25.77
N GLY A 475 -2.56 -2.51 25.10
CA GLY A 475 -2.94 -3.81 24.54
C GLY A 475 -3.64 -3.72 23.17
N GLN A 476 -3.47 -2.61 22.44
CA GLN A 476 -4.18 -2.35 21.18
C GLN A 476 -3.26 -2.46 19.97
N ARG A 477 -2.58 -3.61 19.85
CA ARG A 477 -1.67 -3.91 18.74
C ARG A 477 -2.43 -4.01 17.41
N PRO A 478 -1.84 -3.60 16.26
CA PRO A 478 -2.48 -3.78 14.96
C PRO A 478 -2.71 -5.27 14.65
N SER A 479 -3.84 -5.62 14.03
CA SER A 479 -4.19 -7.01 13.68
C SER A 479 -4.74 -7.12 12.26
N GLY A 480 -4.17 -8.01 11.44
CA GLY A 480 -4.52 -8.14 10.02
C GLY A 480 -4.50 -6.76 9.32
N ASN A 481 -5.60 -6.40 8.67
CA ASN A 481 -5.75 -5.09 8.01
C ASN A 481 -6.20 -3.95 8.94
N LYS A 482 -6.47 -4.21 10.23
CA LYS A 482 -6.92 -3.19 11.19
C LYS A 482 -5.73 -2.53 11.88
N ASP A 483 -5.67 -1.21 11.79
CA ASP A 483 -4.69 -0.36 12.50
C ASP A 483 -5.36 0.95 12.93
N PRO A 484 -6.18 0.93 14.00
CA PRO A 484 -7.04 2.06 14.36
C PRO A 484 -6.28 3.32 14.80
N PHE A 485 -5.04 3.18 15.30
CA PHE A 485 -4.17 4.30 15.70
C PHE A 485 -3.06 4.58 14.68
N ALA A 486 -3.12 3.96 13.51
CA ALA A 486 -2.14 4.08 12.44
C ALA A 486 -0.68 3.83 12.88
N LEU A 487 -0.48 2.85 13.76
CA LEU A 487 0.83 2.50 14.32
C LEU A 487 1.84 2.10 13.26
N ARG A 488 1.42 1.42 12.18
CA ARG A 488 2.33 1.07 11.07
C ARG A 488 2.90 2.30 10.39
N ARG A 489 2.04 3.29 10.17
CA ARG A 489 2.42 4.59 9.62
C ARG A 489 3.31 5.37 10.59
N SER A 490 3.00 5.36 11.88
CA SER A 490 3.83 6.02 12.90
C SER A 490 5.21 5.39 13.03
N ALA A 491 5.31 4.07 12.98
CA ALA A 491 6.57 3.35 12.99
C ALA A 491 7.41 3.66 11.74
N LEU A 492 6.79 3.65 10.55
CA LEU A 492 7.49 4.02 9.31
C LEU A 492 7.97 5.48 9.35
N GLY A 493 7.13 6.41 9.83
CA GLY A 493 7.53 7.81 10.00
C GLY A 493 8.72 7.99 10.94
N LEU A 494 8.75 7.25 12.06
CA LEU A 494 9.88 7.25 12.99
C LEU A 494 11.17 6.74 12.31
N VAL A 495 11.09 5.62 11.59
CA VAL A 495 12.21 5.06 10.81
C VAL A 495 12.74 6.09 9.83
N ARG A 496 11.86 6.72 9.05
CA ARG A 496 12.22 7.72 8.05
C ARG A 496 12.92 8.92 8.67
N ILE A 497 12.40 9.47 9.76
CA ILE A 497 13.03 10.63 10.41
C ILE A 497 14.42 10.25 10.93
N LEU A 498 14.56 9.10 11.62
CA LEU A 498 15.85 8.69 12.17
C LEU A 498 16.89 8.47 11.07
N ILE A 499 16.54 7.81 9.97
CA ILE A 499 17.46 7.51 8.86
C ILE A 499 17.72 8.73 7.98
N GLU A 500 16.67 9.38 7.44
CA GLU A 500 16.79 10.44 6.44
C GLU A 500 17.37 11.74 7.03
N ALA A 501 17.20 11.98 8.33
CA ALA A 501 17.82 13.09 9.03
C ALA A 501 19.12 12.72 9.77
N ASP A 502 19.61 11.49 9.60
CA ASP A 502 20.86 10.99 10.21
C ASP A 502 20.91 11.22 11.74
N MET A 503 19.79 10.92 12.42
CA MET A 503 19.66 11.14 13.86
C MET A 503 20.22 9.94 14.62
N ASP A 504 21.50 10.01 14.96
CA ASP A 504 22.26 8.93 15.60
C ASP A 504 21.87 8.73 17.07
N LEU A 505 20.67 8.17 17.27
CA LEU A 505 20.06 7.91 18.56
C LEU A 505 19.73 6.41 18.67
N SER A 506 20.10 5.80 19.79
CA SER A 506 19.76 4.41 20.08
C SER A 506 18.23 4.23 20.07
N LEU A 507 17.75 3.27 19.27
CA LEU A 507 16.33 2.96 19.24
C LEU A 507 15.85 2.44 20.60
N ASN A 508 16.70 1.68 21.31
CA ASN A 508 16.39 1.19 22.65
C ASN A 508 16.26 2.33 23.66
N TRP A 509 17.16 3.32 23.60
CA TRP A 509 17.10 4.50 24.46
C TRP A 509 15.83 5.32 24.21
N LEU A 510 15.48 5.56 22.95
CA LEU A 510 14.25 6.29 22.58
C LEU A 510 12.98 5.61 23.12
N LEU A 511 12.90 4.28 22.99
CA LEU A 511 11.79 3.50 23.51
C LEU A 511 11.75 3.50 25.04
N ALA A 512 12.91 3.45 25.70
CA ALA A 512 13.02 3.56 27.15
C ALA A 512 12.56 4.93 27.68
N LEU A 513 12.90 6.04 27.00
CA LEU A 513 12.42 7.38 27.36
C LEU A 513 10.90 7.47 27.33
N ALA A 514 10.27 6.93 26.29
CA ALA A 514 8.81 6.94 26.18
C ALA A 514 8.15 6.07 27.27
N ALA A 515 8.76 4.93 27.61
CA ALA A 515 8.28 4.09 28.71
C ALA A 515 8.41 4.77 30.08
N GLU A 516 9.51 5.48 30.33
CA GLU A 516 9.72 6.25 31.57
C GLU A 516 8.57 7.24 31.80
N GLN A 517 8.17 7.98 30.74
CA GLN A 517 7.08 8.95 30.81
C GLN A 517 5.69 8.33 30.99
N LEU A 518 5.53 7.02 30.76
CA LEU A 518 4.28 6.29 30.96
C LEU A 518 4.19 5.56 32.30
N SER A 519 5.29 5.47 33.05
CA SER A 519 5.40 4.68 34.29
C SER A 519 4.38 5.05 35.38
N GLY A 520 3.88 6.30 35.40
CA GLY A 520 2.82 6.73 36.31
C GLY A 520 1.39 6.34 35.89
N GLN A 521 1.20 5.78 34.70
CA GLN A 521 -0.10 5.48 34.09
C GLN A 521 -0.23 3.99 33.72
N GLN A 522 0.87 3.36 33.35
CA GLN A 522 0.95 1.95 32.92
C GLN A 522 2.25 1.32 33.43
N VAL A 523 2.20 0.04 33.76
CA VAL A 523 3.41 -0.77 33.96
C VAL A 523 3.89 -1.24 32.59
N ILE A 524 5.17 -1.00 32.29
CA ILE A 524 5.78 -1.38 31.01
C ILE A 524 6.82 -2.47 31.26
N GLU A 525 6.47 -3.68 30.83
CA GLU A 525 7.36 -4.84 30.89
C GLU A 525 8.47 -4.74 29.82
N PRO A 526 9.69 -5.24 30.08
CA PRO A 526 10.77 -5.25 29.10
C PRO A 526 10.41 -5.93 27.77
N GLU A 527 9.59 -6.99 27.81
CA GLU A 527 9.08 -7.70 26.63
C GLU A 527 8.27 -6.78 25.72
N LEU A 528 7.54 -5.81 26.29
CA LEU A 528 6.76 -4.86 25.50
C LEU A 528 7.65 -3.95 24.66
N LEU A 529 8.78 -3.50 25.21
CA LEU A 529 9.75 -2.69 24.48
C LEU A 529 10.40 -3.48 23.35
N ARG A 530 10.69 -4.76 23.57
CA ARG A 530 11.19 -5.65 22.50
C ARG A 530 10.15 -5.82 21.40
N ASP A 531 8.87 -5.99 21.74
CA ASP A 531 7.78 -6.09 20.76
C ASP A 531 7.64 -4.80 19.94
N VAL A 532 7.70 -3.62 20.58
CA VAL A 532 7.65 -2.32 19.87
C VAL A 532 8.88 -2.15 18.98
N ARG A 533 10.07 -2.49 19.46
CA ARG A 533 11.30 -2.44 18.66
C ARG A 533 11.17 -3.31 17.41
N ASN A 534 10.74 -4.56 17.55
CA ASN A 534 10.55 -5.48 16.43
C ASN A 534 9.52 -4.92 15.44
N PHE A 535 8.42 -4.35 15.94
CA PHE A 535 7.40 -3.73 15.10
C PHE A 535 7.93 -2.55 14.27
N VAL A 536 8.82 -1.73 14.84
CA VAL A 536 9.53 -0.64 14.13
C VAL A 536 10.50 -1.22 13.10
N VAL A 537 11.32 -2.19 13.50
CA VAL A 537 12.30 -2.87 12.63
C VAL A 537 11.64 -3.55 11.43
N ASP A 538 10.48 -4.17 11.61
CA ASP A 538 9.74 -4.82 10.53
C ASP A 538 9.34 -3.84 9.40
N ARG A 539 9.37 -2.52 9.64
CA ARG A 539 9.12 -1.50 8.60
C ARG A 539 10.30 -1.30 7.65
N LEU A 540 11.51 -1.57 8.10
CA LEU A 540 12.74 -1.42 7.31
C LEU A 540 12.70 -2.28 6.04
N GLY A 541 12.10 -3.47 6.11
CA GLY A 541 11.98 -4.37 4.96
C GLY A 541 11.20 -3.77 3.78
N ASN A 542 10.15 -2.98 4.03
CA ASN A 542 9.45 -2.27 2.95
C ASN A 542 10.23 -1.02 2.54
N TYR A 543 10.67 -0.24 3.54
CA TYR A 543 11.40 1.01 3.33
C TYR A 543 12.63 0.86 2.42
N TYR A 544 13.41 -0.20 2.59
CA TYR A 544 14.59 -0.48 1.77
C TYR A 544 14.26 -1.15 0.43
N ARG A 545 13.17 -1.94 0.35
CA ARG A 545 12.70 -2.50 -0.93
C ARG A 545 12.24 -1.41 -1.90
N ASP A 546 11.57 -0.38 -1.38
CA ASP A 546 11.16 0.79 -2.17
C ASP A 546 12.39 1.56 -2.72
N GLN A 547 13.57 1.36 -2.13
CA GLN A 547 14.86 1.89 -2.57
C GLN A 547 15.69 0.87 -3.39
N ASN A 548 15.07 -0.23 -3.84
CA ASN A 548 15.70 -1.30 -4.63
C ASN A 548 16.80 -2.10 -3.90
N HIS A 549 16.77 -2.19 -2.58
CA HIS A 549 17.63 -3.12 -1.83
C HIS A 549 16.97 -4.49 -1.67
N GLY A 550 17.74 -5.55 -1.93
CA GLY A 550 17.29 -6.95 -1.84
C GLY A 550 17.06 -7.41 -0.41
N ALA A 551 16.10 -8.33 -0.21
CA ALA A 551 15.72 -8.85 1.11
C ALA A 551 16.90 -9.50 1.86
N GLU A 552 17.79 -10.18 1.16
CA GLU A 552 18.93 -10.88 1.76
C GLU A 552 19.95 -9.90 2.38
N LEU A 553 20.23 -8.77 1.71
CA LEU A 553 21.10 -7.72 2.25
C LEU A 553 20.50 -7.12 3.53
N ILE A 554 19.20 -6.86 3.52
CA ILE A 554 18.49 -6.33 4.68
C ILE A 554 18.59 -7.31 5.86
N SER A 555 18.33 -8.60 5.62
CA SER A 555 18.46 -9.64 6.65
C SER A 555 19.88 -9.77 7.20
N ALA A 556 20.90 -9.71 6.34
CA ALA A 556 22.30 -9.81 6.74
C ALA A 556 22.71 -8.68 7.70
N VAL A 557 22.32 -7.43 7.41
CA VAL A 557 22.66 -6.29 8.27
C VAL A 557 21.82 -6.27 9.54
N LEU A 558 20.53 -6.64 9.47
CA LEU A 558 19.67 -6.73 10.65
C LEU A 558 20.15 -7.75 11.69
N ALA A 559 20.87 -8.79 11.24
CA ALA A 559 21.49 -9.80 12.08
C ALA A 559 22.80 -9.35 12.75
N SER A 560 23.37 -8.20 12.34
CA SER A 560 24.57 -7.63 12.96
C SER A 560 24.27 -6.90 14.27
N ASP A 561 25.31 -6.58 15.04
CA ASP A 561 25.17 -5.81 16.29
C ASP A 561 25.06 -4.31 15.99
N TRP A 562 23.84 -3.83 15.80
CA TRP A 562 23.49 -2.43 15.52
C TRP A 562 22.62 -1.84 16.63
N ASP A 563 22.81 -0.55 16.91
CA ASP A 563 22.05 0.16 17.95
C ASP A 563 21.19 1.31 17.39
N THR A 564 21.70 2.05 16.40
CA THR A 564 20.99 3.17 15.76
C THR A 564 20.55 2.80 14.34
N LEU A 565 19.44 3.39 13.87
CA LEU A 565 18.97 3.17 12.50
C LEU A 565 19.89 3.82 11.44
N PRO A 566 20.50 5.00 11.68
CA PRO A 566 21.53 5.52 10.78
C PRO A 566 22.74 4.60 10.64
N ASP A 567 23.21 3.97 11.72
CA ASP A 567 24.29 3.00 11.66
C ASP A 567 23.93 1.79 10.77
N LEU A 568 22.75 1.22 11.01
CA LEU A 568 22.19 0.14 10.20
C LEU A 568 22.13 0.53 8.71
N ASN A 569 21.71 1.77 8.41
CA ASN A 569 21.65 2.28 7.04
C ASN A 569 23.04 2.37 6.40
N ARG A 570 24.04 2.88 7.12
CA ARG A 570 25.44 2.94 6.63
C ARG A 570 25.99 1.54 6.32
N ARG A 571 25.73 0.55 7.18
CA ARG A 571 26.13 -0.86 6.95
C ARG A 571 25.45 -1.44 5.72
N LEU A 572 24.15 -1.19 5.54
CA LEU A 572 23.40 -1.65 4.36
C LEU A 572 23.94 -1.07 3.07
N LEU A 573 24.16 0.25 3.02
CA LEU A 573 24.70 0.91 1.82
C LEU A 573 26.11 0.41 1.50
N ALA A 574 26.96 0.22 2.52
CA ALA A 574 28.29 -0.35 2.35
C ALA A 574 28.25 -1.80 1.84
N LEU A 575 27.38 -2.64 2.40
CA LEU A 575 27.21 -4.02 1.98
C LEU A 575 26.66 -4.10 0.55
N ALA A 576 25.66 -3.30 0.21
CA ALA A 576 25.11 -3.24 -1.15
C ALA A 576 26.17 -2.84 -2.18
N GLY A 577 27.01 -1.85 -1.86
CA GLY A 577 28.14 -1.45 -2.71
C GLY A 577 29.23 -2.53 -2.80
N PHE A 578 29.49 -3.25 -1.72
CA PHE A 578 30.47 -4.35 -1.69
C PHE A 578 30.04 -5.53 -2.54
N MET A 579 28.76 -5.95 -2.47
CA MET A 579 28.23 -7.10 -3.21
C MET A 579 28.24 -6.91 -4.74
N GLY A 580 28.49 -5.70 -5.24
CA GLY A 580 28.74 -5.43 -6.66
C GLY A 580 30.14 -5.82 -7.15
N ARG A 581 31.04 -6.31 -6.28
CA ARG A 581 32.42 -6.69 -6.62
C ARG A 581 32.58 -8.22 -6.75
N GLU A 582 33.53 -8.67 -7.56
CA GLU A 582 33.79 -10.11 -7.76
C GLU A 582 34.31 -10.79 -6.48
N GLU A 583 35.14 -10.09 -5.71
CA GLU A 583 35.72 -10.59 -4.45
C GLU A 583 34.65 -10.83 -3.38
N ALA A 584 33.54 -10.09 -3.44
CA ALA A 584 32.45 -10.20 -2.47
C ALA A 584 31.68 -11.52 -2.58
N VAL A 585 31.47 -12.03 -3.80
CA VAL A 585 30.76 -13.29 -4.03
C VAL A 585 31.56 -14.46 -3.44
N SER A 586 32.87 -14.49 -3.68
CA SER A 586 33.76 -15.53 -3.15
C SER A 586 33.79 -15.52 -1.62
N LEU A 587 33.89 -14.33 -1.01
CA LEU A 587 33.95 -14.18 0.44
C LEU A 587 32.61 -14.43 1.13
N ALA A 588 31.48 -14.10 0.49
CA ALA A 588 30.16 -14.46 1.00
C ALA A 588 30.00 -15.99 1.02
N ALA A 589 30.41 -16.68 -0.05
CA ALA A 589 30.39 -18.14 -0.10
C ALA A 589 31.30 -18.78 0.96
N ALA A 590 32.50 -18.24 1.16
CA ALA A 590 33.42 -18.68 2.21
C ALA A 590 32.85 -18.45 3.62
N ASN A 591 32.28 -17.28 3.90
CA ASN A 591 31.62 -16.98 5.18
C ASN A 591 30.42 -17.86 5.45
N LYS A 592 29.63 -18.19 4.41
CA LYS A 592 28.52 -19.15 4.51
C LYS A 592 29.01 -20.55 4.84
N ARG A 593 30.11 -20.99 4.22
CA ARG A 593 30.77 -22.26 4.56
C ARG A 593 31.24 -22.27 6.01
N ILE A 594 31.88 -21.20 6.46
CA ILE A 594 32.34 -21.03 7.84
C ILE A 594 31.17 -21.08 8.82
N GLY A 595 30.10 -20.30 8.59
CA GLY A 595 28.91 -20.30 9.42
C GLY A 595 28.22 -21.67 9.49
N ASN A 596 28.20 -22.43 8.39
CA ASN A 596 27.67 -23.80 8.39
C ASN A 596 28.55 -24.77 9.19
N ILE A 597 29.87 -24.64 9.14
CA ILE A 597 30.80 -25.47 9.93
C ILE A 597 30.62 -25.17 11.42
N LEU A 598 30.64 -23.89 11.80
CA LEU A 598 30.47 -23.45 13.20
C LEU A 598 29.11 -23.83 13.79
N ARG A 599 28.03 -23.88 12.98
CA ARG A 599 26.70 -24.32 13.44
C ARG A 599 26.63 -25.83 13.66
N LYS A 600 27.40 -26.61 12.90
CA LYS A 600 27.43 -28.09 12.99
C LYS A 600 28.37 -28.60 14.08
N SER A 601 29.28 -27.78 14.58
CA SER A 601 30.13 -28.15 15.71
C SER A 601 29.33 -28.14 17.02
N GLU A 602 29.29 -29.26 17.72
CA GLU A 602 28.67 -29.41 19.04
C GLU A 602 29.58 -28.92 20.20
N GLU A 603 30.81 -28.49 19.88
CA GLU A 603 31.82 -28.05 20.85
C GLU A 603 31.63 -26.57 21.26
N SER A 604 31.92 -26.27 22.53
CA SER A 604 32.01 -24.88 22.99
C SER A 604 33.22 -24.21 22.31
N LEU A 605 32.97 -23.21 21.46
CA LEU A 605 34.03 -22.47 20.76
C LEU A 605 35.00 -21.84 21.76
N SER A 606 36.27 -22.25 21.71
CA SER A 606 37.35 -21.56 22.43
C SER A 606 37.49 -20.14 21.87
N LYS A 607 37.67 -19.15 22.76
CA LYS A 607 37.98 -17.77 22.35
C LYS A 607 39.48 -17.53 22.14
N THR A 608 40.30 -18.50 22.51
CA THR A 608 41.76 -18.38 22.47
C THR A 608 42.30 -19.30 21.40
N ILE A 609 43.06 -18.73 20.47
CA ILE A 609 43.80 -19.44 19.43
C ILE A 609 45.20 -19.70 19.98
N ASP A 610 45.63 -20.96 19.96
CA ASP A 610 46.96 -21.37 20.39
C ASP A 610 47.86 -21.54 19.16
N ALA A 611 48.89 -20.69 19.07
CA ALA A 611 49.83 -20.70 17.96
C ALA A 611 50.76 -21.93 17.98
N GLU A 612 50.92 -22.59 19.12
CA GLU A 612 51.71 -23.83 19.22
C GLU A 612 51.02 -25.03 18.56
N LEU A 613 49.71 -24.92 18.31
CA LEU A 613 48.89 -25.95 17.67
C LEU A 613 48.78 -25.77 16.14
N PHE A 614 49.47 -24.81 15.53
CA PHE A 614 49.50 -24.70 14.07
C PHE A 614 50.40 -25.77 13.44
N VAL A 615 49.82 -26.55 12.52
CA VAL A 615 50.50 -27.63 11.80
C VAL A 615 50.87 -27.18 10.38
N PHE A 616 49.97 -26.44 9.74
CA PHE A 616 50.12 -25.94 8.38
C PHE A 616 50.50 -24.45 8.37
N GLU A 617 51.29 -24.05 7.37
CA GLU A 617 51.68 -22.64 7.19
C GLU A 617 50.46 -21.75 6.93
N GLU A 618 49.46 -22.29 6.24
CA GLU A 618 48.20 -21.63 5.91
C GLU A 618 47.38 -21.26 7.17
N GLU A 619 47.47 -22.03 8.26
CA GLU A 619 46.82 -21.69 9.54
C GLU A 619 47.47 -20.45 10.16
N ARG A 620 48.80 -20.41 10.15
CA ARG A 620 49.58 -19.29 10.67
C ARG A 620 49.35 -18.02 9.84
N LEU A 621 49.42 -18.13 8.51
CA LEU A 621 49.21 -17.00 7.61
C LEU A 621 47.80 -16.41 7.76
N LEU A 622 46.77 -17.26 7.84
CA LEU A 622 45.40 -16.80 8.06
C LEU A 622 45.26 -16.09 9.41
N PHE A 623 45.87 -16.62 10.48
CA PHE A 623 45.85 -15.98 11.80
C PHE A 623 46.55 -14.61 11.83
N GLU A 624 47.72 -14.50 11.18
CA GLU A 624 48.47 -13.25 11.08
C GLU A 624 47.68 -12.19 10.30
N GLU A 625 47.07 -12.56 9.16
CA GLU A 625 46.26 -11.64 8.35
C GLU A 625 44.98 -11.20 9.07
N ILE A 626 44.26 -12.11 9.75
CA ILE A 626 43.10 -11.75 10.57
C ILE A 626 43.50 -10.75 11.66
N THR A 627 44.62 -11.00 12.34
CA THR A 627 45.11 -10.12 13.42
C THR A 627 45.52 -8.74 12.89
N LEU A 628 46.15 -8.69 11.71
CA LEU A 628 46.52 -7.44 11.05
C LEU A 628 45.28 -6.64 10.64
N LEU A 629 44.34 -7.30 9.97
CA LEU A 629 43.11 -6.66 9.48
C LEU A 629 42.21 -6.21 10.61
N ASP A 630 42.09 -6.97 11.71
CA ASP A 630 41.33 -6.52 12.88
C ASP A 630 41.82 -5.17 13.41
N ARG A 631 43.15 -4.96 13.46
CA ARG A 631 43.76 -3.68 13.87
C ARG A 631 43.47 -2.54 12.88
N GLN A 632 43.38 -2.84 11.59
CA GLN A 632 43.11 -1.83 10.56
C GLN A 632 41.61 -1.50 10.45
N VAL A 633 40.76 -2.51 10.56
CA VAL A 633 39.31 -2.41 10.36
C VAL A 633 38.60 -1.91 11.62
N SER A 634 39.10 -2.22 12.82
CA SER A 634 38.49 -1.72 14.06
C SER A 634 38.26 -0.21 14.11
N PRO A 635 39.27 0.65 13.87
CA PRO A 635 39.05 2.10 13.86
C PRO A 635 38.13 2.56 12.71
N LEU A 636 38.05 1.82 11.61
CA LEU A 636 37.12 2.15 10.51
C LEU A 636 35.68 1.83 10.89
N ILE A 637 35.43 0.66 11.49
CA ILE A 637 34.12 0.24 12.00
C ILE A 637 33.64 1.20 13.10
N GLU A 638 34.51 1.60 14.02
CA GLU A 638 34.18 2.57 15.08
C GLU A 638 33.77 3.94 14.52
N ASN A 639 34.35 4.35 13.38
CA ASN A 639 33.97 5.58 12.67
C ASN A 639 32.81 5.37 11.67
N GLY A 640 32.26 4.15 11.56
CA GLY A 640 31.21 3.80 10.61
C GLY A 640 31.64 3.79 9.13
N ASP A 641 32.94 3.71 8.84
CA ASP A 641 33.47 3.55 7.48
C ASP A 641 33.47 2.07 7.06
N TYR A 642 32.26 1.54 6.90
CA TYR A 642 32.01 0.15 6.55
C TYR A 642 32.48 -0.20 5.14
N ALA A 643 32.43 0.75 4.20
CA ALA A 643 32.83 0.51 2.82
C ALA A 643 34.34 0.25 2.70
N ARG A 644 35.17 1.03 3.40
CA ARG A 644 36.62 0.77 3.47
C ARG A 644 36.91 -0.50 4.25
N SER A 645 36.20 -0.73 5.35
CA SER A 645 36.31 -1.96 6.14
C SER A 645 36.10 -3.22 5.28
N LEU A 646 34.99 -3.28 4.54
CA LEU A 646 34.69 -4.38 3.63
C LEU A 646 35.73 -4.49 2.49
N THR A 647 36.28 -3.38 2.02
CA THR A 647 37.34 -3.39 1.00
C THR A 647 38.64 -4.00 1.53
N LEU A 648 39.02 -3.71 2.77
CA LEU A 648 40.21 -4.33 3.40
C LEU A 648 39.96 -5.82 3.67
N LEU A 649 38.79 -6.17 4.19
CA LEU A 649 38.39 -7.56 4.40
C LEU A 649 38.32 -8.36 3.09
N ALA A 650 38.14 -7.70 1.94
CA ALA A 650 38.20 -8.34 0.63
C ALA A 650 39.55 -9.04 0.37
N GLY A 651 40.63 -8.53 0.97
CA GLY A 651 41.97 -9.11 0.89
C GLY A 651 42.10 -10.51 1.49
N LEU A 652 41.17 -10.91 2.38
CA LEU A 652 41.17 -12.24 3.00
C LEU A 652 40.83 -13.37 2.04
N ARG A 653 40.35 -13.07 0.82
CA ARG A 653 39.99 -14.09 -0.17
C ARG A 653 41.12 -15.11 -0.38
N GLY A 654 42.33 -14.63 -0.69
CA GLY A 654 43.49 -15.49 -0.96
C GLY A 654 43.85 -16.39 0.24
N PRO A 655 44.11 -15.82 1.43
CA PRO A 655 44.39 -16.60 2.63
C PRO A 655 43.31 -17.62 3.00
N VAL A 656 42.03 -17.27 2.83
CA VAL A 656 40.90 -18.16 3.15
C VAL A 656 40.79 -19.32 2.16
N ASP A 657 40.97 -19.06 0.86
CA ASP A 657 40.96 -20.11 -0.16
C ASP A 657 42.11 -21.11 0.08
N SER A 658 43.34 -20.61 0.29
CA SER A 658 44.51 -21.45 0.61
C SER A 658 44.31 -22.29 1.87
N PHE A 659 43.73 -21.71 2.94
CA PHE A 659 43.42 -22.43 4.16
C PHE A 659 42.45 -23.59 3.90
N PHE A 660 41.38 -23.36 3.13
CA PHE A 660 40.39 -24.42 2.86
C PHE A 660 40.87 -25.49 1.87
N GLU A 661 41.87 -25.18 1.04
CA GLU A 661 42.53 -26.14 0.16
C GLU A 661 43.50 -27.05 0.93
N ALA A 662 44.26 -26.49 1.88
CA ALA A 662 45.31 -27.21 2.61
C ALA A 662 44.82 -27.85 3.93
N VAL A 663 43.86 -27.24 4.62
CA VAL A 663 43.53 -27.56 6.02
C VAL A 663 42.15 -28.19 6.15
N MET A 664 42.11 -29.40 6.73
CA MET A 664 40.86 -30.06 7.09
C MET A 664 40.36 -29.59 8.46
N VAL A 665 39.29 -28.80 8.48
CA VAL A 665 38.79 -28.17 9.73
C VAL A 665 38.28 -29.19 10.74
N MET A 666 37.56 -30.22 10.29
CA MET A 666 37.02 -31.29 11.13
C MET A 666 38.06 -32.39 11.33
N ASP A 667 39.15 -32.06 12.04
CA ASP A 667 40.24 -32.99 12.35
C ASP A 667 39.81 -34.03 13.41
N GLU A 668 40.48 -35.18 13.46
CA GLU A 668 40.26 -36.20 14.48
C GLU A 668 40.80 -35.73 15.84
N ASP A 669 41.90 -34.97 15.85
CA ASP A 669 42.47 -34.36 17.05
C ASP A 669 41.58 -33.22 17.56
N ALA A 670 41.11 -33.36 18.80
CA ALA A 670 40.19 -32.40 19.41
C ALA A 670 40.83 -31.02 19.66
N GLY A 671 42.13 -30.97 19.95
CA GLY A 671 42.86 -29.72 20.16
C GLY A 671 43.02 -28.94 18.85
N LEU A 672 43.45 -29.62 17.78
CA LEU A 672 43.57 -29.01 16.45
C LEU A 672 42.22 -28.54 15.91
N ARG A 673 41.18 -29.39 16.03
CA ARG A 673 39.81 -29.05 15.63
C ARG A 673 39.30 -27.81 16.36
N SER A 674 39.44 -27.75 17.69
CA SER A 674 39.00 -26.59 18.47
C SER A 674 39.75 -25.31 18.08
N ASN A 675 41.06 -25.40 17.85
CA ASN A 675 41.89 -24.25 17.43
C ASN A 675 41.49 -23.72 16.03
N ARG A 676 41.25 -24.62 15.07
CA ARG A 676 40.76 -24.27 13.72
C ARG A 676 39.37 -23.65 13.76
N LEU A 677 38.46 -24.17 14.59
CA LEU A 677 37.14 -23.58 14.78
C LEU A 677 37.23 -22.18 15.41
N ALA A 678 38.13 -21.96 16.36
CA ALA A 678 38.38 -20.64 16.95
C ALA A 678 38.92 -19.64 15.90
N LEU A 679 39.83 -20.06 15.03
CA LEU A 679 40.35 -19.25 13.92
C LEU A 679 39.23 -18.83 12.95
N LEU A 680 38.37 -19.77 12.55
CA LEU A 680 37.22 -19.48 11.69
C LEU A 680 36.16 -18.60 12.37
N ALA A 681 35.96 -18.75 13.69
CA ALA A 681 35.08 -17.88 14.46
C ALA A 681 35.63 -16.45 14.53
N GLY A 682 36.94 -16.27 14.69
CA GLY A 682 37.61 -14.95 14.63
C GLY A 682 37.41 -14.27 13.27
N LEU A 683 37.59 -15.03 12.18
CA LEU A 683 37.32 -14.56 10.82
C LEU A 683 35.86 -14.11 10.64
N LYS A 684 34.89 -14.95 11.01
CA LYS A 684 33.47 -14.61 10.92
C LYS A 684 33.13 -13.36 11.75
N GLY A 685 33.73 -13.24 12.94
CA GLY A 685 33.55 -12.12 13.85
C GLY A 685 33.90 -10.75 13.23
N LEU A 686 34.88 -10.69 12.32
CA LEU A 686 35.21 -9.45 11.60
C LEU A 686 34.06 -9.00 10.68
N PHE A 687 33.43 -9.94 9.97
CA PHE A 687 32.29 -9.65 9.10
C PHE A 687 31.01 -9.36 9.89
N ASP A 688 30.76 -10.11 10.97
CA ASP A 688 29.54 -9.98 11.81
C ASP A 688 29.40 -8.60 12.46
N ARG A 689 30.51 -7.86 12.63
CA ARG A 689 30.52 -6.45 13.07
C ARG A 689 29.91 -5.49 12.03
N ILE A 690 29.70 -5.94 10.80
CA ILE A 690 29.12 -5.16 9.69
C ILE A 690 27.82 -5.82 9.20
N ALA A 691 27.86 -7.13 8.90
CA ALA A 691 26.71 -7.91 8.42
C ALA A 691 26.97 -9.41 8.59
N ASP A 692 25.91 -10.18 8.87
CA ASP A 692 25.99 -11.64 8.81
C ASP A 692 25.89 -12.12 7.36
N LEU A 693 27.04 -12.28 6.71
CA LEU A 693 27.14 -12.74 5.32
C LEU A 693 26.64 -14.18 5.13
N SER A 694 26.48 -14.97 6.19
CA SER A 694 26.01 -16.36 6.07
C SER A 694 24.54 -16.48 5.67
N VAL A 695 23.78 -15.37 5.76
CA VAL A 695 22.36 -15.27 5.41
C VAL A 695 22.16 -14.94 3.91
N LEU A 696 23.23 -14.58 3.19
CA LEU A 696 23.20 -14.32 1.75
C LEU A 696 23.16 -15.64 0.95
N ASN A 697 22.38 -15.71 -0.12
CA ASN A 697 22.22 -16.96 -0.88
C ASN A 697 23.34 -17.26 -1.87
#